data_AF-A0A961B113-F1
#
_entry.id   AF-A0A961B113-F1
#
_cell.length_a   1.000
_cell.length_b   1.000
_cell.length_c   1.000
_cell.angle_alpha   90.00
_cell.angle_beta   90.00
_cell.angle_gamma   90.00
#
_symmetry.space_group_name_H-M   'P 1'
#
loop_
_entity.id
_entity.type
_entity.pdbx_description
1 polymer ?
#
loop_
_entity_poly.entity_id
_entity_poly.type
_entity_poly.pdbx_seq_one_letter_code
_entity_poly.pdbx_strand_id
1 'polypeptide(L)'
;MNSIFREIVEREVGKEALEGVDRLIERLRGDDQYPEFLSGSPYRYGPSQMIRSELELLNVSDPRFGIRQYLVRKGNIEGMLNLRRLALLNCRAGLPGNFDKPIADCLLTLPPGFADIHVLKTKLWAANGECLPAQSGGCAAESEFEATPYVQFMQICGGMCAQASVYMATALLPEHAAHIRGISEISYYAEKKRPQRGEGGELGISGLKPDQISHYLDGEGLTGRRLFAFPPELCPKETEDFEEFLVRNREILDPARLRFVQALRAVVMSNFPVILPVDLARLYQRGVYYDEKFERRVILKEDGHHKPGSKSGHAVVLVGCGKKVGDDRFLINDPGTGPFLWVSGKTLFESGAFGSFSNEFAESNGDAPRVEEAEPRFFPGQMIPVLPGRVTVTPLPPETLWVGKFLLPNSGPGDRQGPGLLTGRNVDVREKYWDKLARDGQSREVAREMSLSLASARIWIADSKPPGAVLRLTRLSELSNPIFFESSSAPIAEHFSQSVPEIQNRLCGLFGGCLDRWLWVERTGDILWFNDAESRREGRPGYSFEAAYFHSHHSKKWLEFFVPSRPSESPNPGGGEGGEKEKGDENAKLGPIDRLKPSMITSVSLHGFEPALRGWPTSLGIEFYGFMHSDFDKVGGRDELNAASVERLAGLTSEQLMALAGAIHRAAGERPIHGFASFIPEFARPSDEADAADSPGIMALRNLCQLAGILKKDFGRTEVGMIEAVGGGLISGAIDPAADKGDGRITKNLAKVDDAVEAILRNLLKIRGDLENADLVVALEFEPGPLYAFGDWDTLVLLADLLEAEEEFGPLKNLVGFNLDIAHWGIIEAIPLSRVFEKPGVFNRIVHAHISDHHPGAHFADCALGSVSRNLDVFRKWLNLYAVRHAAPVEGYPRCSGAVSIEIEACRDSEIRDRSIEILWSDLLGRPIETLRG
;
A
#
# COMPACT_ATOMS: atom_id res chain seq x y z
N MET A 1 -3.51 28.26 18.59
CA MET A 1 -3.05 27.18 17.69
C MET A 1 -4.07 26.90 16.58
N ASN A 2 -5.35 26.71 16.88
CA ASN A 2 -6.36 26.40 15.84
C ASN A 2 -6.59 27.52 14.79
N SER A 3 -6.50 28.80 15.14
CA SER A 3 -6.62 29.90 14.15
C SER A 3 -5.47 29.93 13.14
N ILE A 4 -4.23 29.82 13.63
CA ILE A 4 -3.01 29.76 12.80
C ILE A 4 -3.06 28.52 11.89
N PHE A 5 -3.48 27.38 12.43
CA PHE A 5 -3.59 26.18 11.61
C PHE A 5 -4.68 26.32 10.56
N ARG A 6 -5.84 26.89 10.88
CA ARG A 6 -6.88 27.18 9.90
C ARG A 6 -6.38 28.11 8.79
N GLU A 7 -5.60 29.14 9.09
CA GLU A 7 -4.97 29.98 8.06
C GLU A 7 -4.04 29.19 7.14
N ILE A 8 -3.25 28.25 7.68
CA ILE A 8 -2.41 27.34 6.88
C ILE A 8 -3.29 26.46 5.98
N VAL A 9 -4.36 25.89 6.52
CA VAL A 9 -5.30 25.05 5.76
C VAL A 9 -6.00 25.86 4.68
N GLU A 10 -6.50 27.06 4.98
CA GLU A 10 -7.14 27.95 4.01
C GLU A 10 -6.17 28.33 2.88
N ARG A 11 -4.89 28.53 3.20
CA ARG A 11 -3.83 28.80 2.21
C ARG A 11 -3.53 27.58 1.34
N GLU A 12 -3.45 26.38 1.90
CA GLU A 12 -3.04 25.18 1.16
C GLU A 12 -4.19 24.49 0.43
N VAL A 13 -5.38 24.43 1.04
CA VAL A 13 -6.60 23.84 0.46
C VAL A 13 -7.34 24.86 -0.41
N GLY A 14 -7.20 26.16 -0.11
CA GLY A 14 -7.98 27.20 -0.75
C GLY A 14 -9.30 27.45 -0.01
N LYS A 15 -9.65 28.73 0.16
CA LYS A 15 -10.80 29.17 0.96
C LYS A 15 -12.13 28.57 0.47
N GLU A 16 -12.42 28.66 -0.82
CA GLU A 16 -13.70 28.18 -1.39
C GLU A 16 -13.86 26.66 -1.25
N ALA A 17 -12.77 25.92 -1.44
CA ALA A 17 -12.74 24.48 -1.27
C ALA A 17 -12.95 24.10 0.21
N LEU A 18 -12.30 24.80 1.14
CA LEU A 18 -12.51 24.59 2.57
C LEU A 18 -13.94 24.91 3.01
N GLU A 19 -14.56 25.95 2.48
CA GLU A 19 -16.00 26.21 2.68
C GLU A 19 -16.87 25.08 2.13
N GLY A 20 -16.44 24.41 1.06
CA GLY A 20 -17.05 23.19 0.54
C GLY A 20 -16.97 22.01 1.52
N VAL A 21 -15.82 21.84 2.18
CA VAL A 21 -15.63 20.84 3.24
C VAL A 21 -16.52 21.17 4.44
N ASP A 22 -16.55 22.42 4.89
CA ASP A 22 -17.40 22.86 6.00
C ASP A 22 -18.88 22.56 5.71
N ARG A 23 -19.36 22.86 4.49
CA ARG A 23 -20.72 22.50 4.03
C ARG A 23 -20.95 20.99 4.00
N LEU A 24 -19.97 20.17 3.62
CA LEU A 24 -20.11 18.72 3.66
C LEU A 24 -20.21 18.23 5.11
N ILE A 25 -19.35 18.72 6.00
CA ILE A 25 -19.35 18.35 7.41
C ILE A 25 -20.70 18.74 8.04
N GLU A 26 -21.23 19.93 7.76
CA GLU A 26 -22.57 20.34 8.19
C GLU A 26 -23.65 19.36 7.73
N ARG A 27 -23.59 18.88 6.47
CA ARG A 27 -24.54 17.86 5.97
C ARG A 27 -24.41 16.53 6.71
N LEU A 28 -23.18 16.08 6.98
CA LEU A 28 -22.92 14.83 7.70
C LEU A 28 -23.38 14.88 9.17
N ARG A 29 -23.55 16.08 9.75
CA ARG A 29 -24.09 16.26 11.11
C ARG A 29 -25.60 16.03 11.17
N GLY A 30 -26.34 16.39 10.13
CA GLY A 30 -27.80 16.45 10.15
C GLY A 30 -28.35 17.65 10.94
N ASP A 31 -29.68 17.78 10.99
CA ASP A 31 -30.43 18.90 11.60
C ASP A 31 -30.39 18.95 13.14
N ASP A 32 -29.72 18.00 13.80
CA ASP A 32 -29.67 17.98 15.26
C ASP A 32 -28.88 19.19 15.79
N GLN A 33 -29.53 19.96 16.67
CA GLN A 33 -29.02 21.15 17.38
C GLN A 33 -27.85 20.85 18.33
N TYR A 34 -26.77 20.23 17.85
CA TYR A 34 -25.55 20.04 18.64
C TYR A 34 -24.53 21.13 18.27
N PRO A 35 -24.30 22.12 19.16
CA PRO A 35 -23.50 23.30 18.85
C PRO A 35 -21.99 23.06 18.74
N GLU A 36 -21.47 21.84 18.92
CA GLU A 36 -20.03 21.63 19.02
C GLU A 36 -19.56 20.34 18.32
N PHE A 37 -19.60 20.34 16.99
CA PHE A 37 -18.38 19.90 16.31
C PHE A 37 -17.40 21.03 16.55
N LEU A 38 -16.46 20.80 17.44
CA LEU A 38 -15.56 21.83 17.92
C LEU A 38 -14.98 22.60 16.73
N SER A 39 -14.99 23.93 16.81
CA SER A 39 -14.14 24.85 16.03
C SER A 39 -12.65 24.66 16.39
N GLY A 40 -12.25 23.40 16.52
CA GLY A 40 -11.02 22.91 17.12
C GLY A 40 -10.80 21.42 16.94
N SER A 41 -11.52 20.74 16.02
CA SER A 41 -11.02 19.47 15.48
C SER A 41 -9.57 19.69 15.02
N PRO A 42 -8.61 18.92 15.55
CA PRO A 42 -7.22 19.11 15.18
C PRO A 42 -7.07 18.78 13.70
N TYR A 43 -6.35 19.65 13.01
CA TYR A 43 -5.83 19.34 11.70
C TYR A 43 -4.36 18.95 11.85
N ARG A 44 -3.92 17.97 11.06
CA ARG A 44 -2.51 17.59 10.96
C ARG A 44 -2.17 17.25 9.52
N TYR A 45 -0.88 17.12 9.19
CA TYR A 45 -0.53 16.39 7.98
C TYR A 45 -0.67 14.90 8.25
N GLY A 46 -1.09 14.15 7.23
CA GLY A 46 -1.18 12.69 7.30
C GLY A 46 -1.12 12.07 5.90
N PRO A 47 -0.77 10.79 5.80
CA PRO A 47 -0.62 10.07 4.55
C PRO A 47 -1.95 9.97 3.84
N SER A 48 -1.90 10.07 2.52
CA SER A 48 -3.06 9.86 1.67
C SER A 48 -2.61 9.12 0.43
N GLN A 49 -3.17 7.93 0.25
CA GLN A 49 -2.89 7.13 -0.94
C GLN A 49 -3.34 7.86 -2.20
N MET A 50 -4.44 8.60 -2.11
CA MET A 50 -4.95 9.40 -3.21
C MET A 50 -4.01 10.56 -3.58
N ILE A 51 -3.49 11.31 -2.61
CA ILE A 51 -2.55 12.41 -2.89
C ILE A 51 -1.23 11.88 -3.44
N ARG A 52 -0.70 10.81 -2.85
CA ARG A 52 0.49 10.11 -3.38
C ARG A 52 0.31 9.82 -4.86
N SER A 53 -0.75 9.11 -5.18
CA SER A 53 -1.07 8.64 -6.52
C SER A 53 -1.30 9.79 -7.50
N GLU A 54 -1.92 10.88 -7.06
CA GLU A 54 -2.13 12.08 -7.86
C GLU A 54 -0.82 12.82 -8.15
N LEU A 55 0.06 12.93 -7.17
CA LEU A 55 1.38 13.54 -7.35
C LEU A 55 2.25 12.73 -8.30
N GLU A 56 2.22 11.39 -8.21
CA GLU A 56 2.86 10.49 -9.17
C GLU A 56 2.35 10.75 -10.60
N LEU A 57 1.02 10.81 -10.77
CA LEU A 57 0.37 11.02 -12.06
C LEU A 57 0.72 12.37 -12.70
N LEU A 58 0.85 13.39 -11.86
CA LEU A 58 1.25 14.74 -12.27
C LEU A 58 2.77 14.89 -12.38
N ASN A 59 3.53 13.87 -11.99
CA ASN A 59 4.99 13.91 -11.82
C ASN A 59 5.45 15.13 -11.01
N VAL A 60 4.82 15.31 -9.84
CA VAL A 60 5.10 16.40 -8.92
C VAL A 60 5.86 15.87 -7.70
N SER A 61 7.07 16.40 -7.53
CA SER A 61 7.96 16.10 -6.42
C SER A 61 7.55 16.89 -5.17
N ASP A 62 6.51 16.41 -4.49
CA ASP A 62 6.10 16.93 -3.18
C ASP A 62 5.85 15.81 -2.17
N PRO A 63 5.96 16.12 -0.87
CA PRO A 63 5.40 15.29 0.18
C PRO A 63 4.05 14.66 -0.16
N ARG A 64 3.89 13.37 0.12
CA ARG A 64 2.71 12.59 -0.29
C ARG A 64 1.54 12.71 0.72
N PHE A 65 1.48 13.84 1.44
CA PHE A 65 0.55 14.08 2.54
C PHE A 65 -0.59 15.01 2.16
N GLY A 66 -1.74 14.71 2.77
CA GLY A 66 -2.88 15.63 2.87
C GLY A 66 -2.90 16.36 4.19
N ILE A 67 -3.82 17.32 4.26
CA ILE A 67 -4.24 17.91 5.53
C ILE A 67 -5.37 17.03 6.08
N ARG A 68 -5.07 16.26 7.10
CA ARG A 68 -6.03 15.42 7.80
C ARG A 68 -6.89 16.24 8.76
N GLN A 69 -8.20 16.11 8.65
CA GLN A 69 -9.21 16.70 9.53
C GLN A 69 -10.05 15.60 10.17
N TYR A 70 -10.07 15.53 11.50
CA TYR A 70 -10.93 14.59 12.21
C TYR A 70 -12.35 15.11 12.36
N LEU A 71 -13.31 14.22 12.17
CA LEU A 71 -14.70 14.46 12.48
C LEU A 71 -14.96 13.98 13.90
N VAL A 72 -15.24 14.91 14.82
CA VAL A 72 -15.42 14.59 16.24
C VAL A 72 -16.84 14.97 16.67
N ARG A 73 -17.58 14.00 17.23
CA ARG A 73 -18.92 14.21 17.81
C ARG A 73 -18.93 13.73 19.24
N LYS A 74 -19.31 14.63 20.17
CA LYS A 74 -19.37 14.35 21.62
C LYS A 74 -18.06 13.75 22.16
N GLY A 75 -16.92 14.24 21.67
CA GLY A 75 -15.58 13.76 22.05
C GLY A 75 -15.11 12.48 21.34
N ASN A 76 -15.97 11.83 20.54
CA ASN A 76 -15.61 10.63 19.81
C ASN A 76 -15.24 10.95 18.36
N ILE A 77 -14.18 10.33 17.86
CA ILE A 77 -13.83 10.38 16.45
C ILE A 77 -14.85 9.54 15.68
N GLU A 78 -15.54 10.17 14.75
CA GLU A 78 -16.55 9.56 13.87
C GLU A 78 -16.08 9.47 12.42
N GLY A 79 -14.88 9.96 12.13
CA GLY A 79 -14.30 9.86 10.81
C GLY A 79 -13.09 10.76 10.65
N MET A 80 -12.46 10.68 9.49
CA MET A 80 -11.37 11.57 9.10
C MET A 80 -11.51 11.94 7.62
N LEU A 81 -11.03 13.12 7.27
CA LEU A 81 -10.91 13.60 5.90
C LEU A 81 -9.44 13.90 5.62
N ASN A 82 -8.84 13.35 4.57
CA ASN A 82 -7.58 13.84 4.03
C ASN A 82 -7.88 14.87 2.93
N LEU A 83 -7.43 16.09 3.16
CA LEU A 83 -7.63 17.21 2.23
C LEU A 83 -6.40 17.41 1.35
N ARG A 84 -6.62 17.58 0.05
CA ARG A 84 -5.61 17.98 -0.94
C ARG A 84 -5.09 19.37 -0.62
N ARG A 85 -3.80 19.54 -0.87
CA ARG A 85 -3.14 20.85 -0.88
C ARG A 85 -3.33 21.47 -2.27
N LEU A 86 -4.55 21.91 -2.57
CA LEU A 86 -4.95 22.37 -3.91
C LEU A 86 -4.10 23.55 -4.41
N ALA A 87 -3.66 24.46 -3.54
CA ALA A 87 -2.76 25.55 -3.94
C ALA A 87 -1.46 25.02 -4.54
N LEU A 88 -0.91 23.96 -3.93
CA LEU A 88 0.29 23.30 -4.41
C LEU A 88 0.08 22.64 -5.78
N LEU A 89 -1.03 21.90 -5.91
CA LEU A 89 -1.36 21.18 -7.14
C LEU A 89 -1.64 22.14 -8.30
N ASN A 90 -2.41 23.21 -8.04
CA ASN A 90 -2.75 24.23 -9.04
C ASN A 90 -1.52 24.98 -9.56
N CYS A 91 -0.56 25.32 -8.69
CA CYS A 91 0.67 26.00 -9.12
C CYS A 91 1.55 25.12 -10.02
N ARG A 92 1.52 23.80 -9.85
CA ARG A 92 2.51 22.89 -10.45
C ARG A 92 2.03 22.10 -11.64
N ALA A 93 0.73 21.78 -11.71
CA ALA A 93 0.24 20.91 -12.77
C ALA A 93 0.23 21.59 -14.16
N GLY A 94 0.37 22.93 -14.22
CA GLY A 94 0.24 23.68 -15.48
C GLY A 94 -1.11 23.48 -16.17
N LEU A 95 -2.10 22.97 -15.42
CA LEU A 95 -3.39 22.57 -15.95
C LEU A 95 -4.35 23.77 -16.00
N PRO A 96 -5.13 23.95 -17.07
CA PRO A 96 -6.19 24.93 -17.18
C PRO A 96 -7.40 24.40 -16.38
N GLY A 97 -7.38 24.66 -15.09
CA GLY A 97 -8.50 24.33 -14.23
C GLY A 97 -8.16 24.68 -12.79
N ASN A 98 -9.10 25.32 -12.09
CA ASN A 98 -9.02 25.39 -10.65
C ASN A 98 -9.42 24.03 -10.11
N PHE A 99 -8.47 23.27 -9.56
CA PHE A 99 -8.82 22.12 -8.75
C PHE A 99 -9.69 22.60 -7.58
N ASP A 100 -10.94 22.13 -7.51
CA ASP A 100 -11.95 22.57 -6.55
C ASP A 100 -12.43 21.43 -5.62
N LYS A 101 -11.88 20.22 -5.79
CA LYS A 101 -12.23 19.01 -5.04
C LYS A 101 -11.21 18.75 -3.93
N PRO A 102 -11.45 19.22 -2.69
CA PRO A 102 -10.46 19.15 -1.63
C PRO A 102 -10.30 17.75 -1.05
N ILE A 103 -11.26 16.82 -1.17
CA ILE A 103 -11.20 15.56 -0.42
C ILE A 103 -10.45 14.50 -1.23
N ALA A 104 -9.25 14.15 -0.77
CA ALA A 104 -8.42 13.11 -1.37
C ALA A 104 -8.96 11.72 -1.03
N ASP A 105 -8.86 11.30 0.22
CA ASP A 105 -9.49 10.08 0.73
C ASP A 105 -10.03 10.35 2.14
N CYS A 106 -10.99 9.55 2.57
CA CYS A 106 -11.59 9.68 3.89
C CYS A 106 -12.24 8.39 4.35
N LEU A 107 -12.40 8.28 5.67
CA LEU A 107 -13.13 7.20 6.32
C LEU A 107 -14.23 7.84 7.15
N LEU A 108 -15.48 7.56 6.79
CA LEU A 108 -16.66 8.18 7.40
C LEU A 108 -17.53 7.14 8.09
N THR A 109 -17.88 7.36 9.35
CA THR A 109 -18.97 6.59 9.97
C THR A 109 -20.32 7.03 9.41
N LEU A 110 -21.29 6.12 9.52
CA LEU A 110 -22.64 6.38 9.09
C LEU A 110 -23.30 7.46 9.96
N PRO A 111 -23.90 8.52 9.40
CA PRO A 111 -24.59 9.52 10.21
C PRO A 111 -25.78 8.92 10.99
N PRO A 112 -26.21 9.52 12.11
CA PRO A 112 -27.22 8.93 13.00
C PRO A 112 -28.59 8.71 12.34
N GLY A 113 -28.90 9.48 11.29
CA GLY A 113 -30.16 9.41 10.55
C GLY A 113 -30.36 8.14 9.71
N PHE A 114 -29.36 7.27 9.58
CA PHE A 114 -29.39 6.11 8.67
C PHE A 114 -29.54 4.76 9.41
N ALA A 115 -30.17 4.74 10.59
CA ALA A 115 -30.26 3.55 11.43
C ALA A 115 -30.98 2.34 10.76
N ASP A 116 -31.93 2.59 9.86
CA ASP A 116 -32.70 1.58 9.14
C ASP A 116 -32.02 1.11 7.84
N ILE A 117 -30.76 1.48 7.64
CA ILE A 117 -30.01 1.25 6.40
C ILE A 117 -28.87 0.27 6.65
N HIS A 118 -28.71 -0.68 5.75
CA HIS A 118 -27.55 -1.54 5.68
C HIS A 118 -26.46 -0.81 4.91
N VAL A 119 -25.28 -0.64 5.51
CA VAL A 119 -24.17 0.13 4.94
C VAL A 119 -22.90 -0.68 5.03
N LEU A 120 -22.15 -0.65 3.94
CA LEU A 120 -20.85 -1.29 3.80
C LEU A 120 -19.80 -0.52 4.57
N LYS A 121 -18.97 -1.23 5.32
CA LYS A 121 -17.92 -0.65 6.13
C LYS A 121 -16.64 -1.48 6.01
N THR A 122 -15.53 -0.85 6.33
CA THR A 122 -14.20 -1.41 6.26
C THR A 122 -13.38 -1.00 7.48
N LYS A 123 -12.33 -1.76 7.77
CA LYS A 123 -11.40 -1.56 8.88
C LYS A 123 -10.05 -1.02 8.39
N LEU A 124 -10.11 0.06 7.60
CA LEU A 124 -8.93 0.71 7.03
C LEU A 124 -8.35 1.84 7.88
N TRP A 125 -8.82 2.00 9.12
CA TRP A 125 -8.38 3.10 9.97
C TRP A 125 -6.87 3.04 10.22
N ALA A 126 -6.39 1.93 10.79
CA ALA A 126 -4.97 1.67 11.00
C ALA A 126 -4.17 1.66 9.70
N ALA A 127 -4.78 1.15 8.61
CA ALA A 127 -4.17 1.21 7.30
C ALA A 127 -3.90 2.68 6.94
N ASN A 128 -4.82 3.63 7.11
CA ASN A 128 -4.56 5.04 6.79
C ASN A 128 -3.56 5.78 7.72
N GLY A 129 -2.73 5.07 8.48
CA GLY A 129 -1.73 5.69 9.37
C GLY A 129 -2.36 6.30 10.62
N GLU A 130 -3.42 5.67 11.14
CA GLU A 130 -4.11 6.14 12.34
C GLU A 130 -4.15 5.09 13.45
N CYS A 131 -3.53 5.41 14.57
CA CYS A 131 -3.79 4.76 15.84
C CYS A 131 -4.85 5.59 16.57
N LEU A 132 -6.05 5.05 16.81
CA LEU A 132 -6.99 5.74 17.71
C LEU A 132 -6.33 5.79 19.08
N PRO A 133 -6.17 6.98 19.70
CA PRO A 133 -5.73 7.04 21.08
C PRO A 133 -6.66 6.15 21.88
N ALA A 134 -6.11 5.24 22.68
CA ALA A 134 -6.90 4.42 23.60
C ALA A 134 -7.80 5.36 24.40
N GLN A 135 -9.07 5.49 23.99
CA GLN A 135 -9.95 6.46 24.59
C GLN A 135 -10.00 6.12 26.07
N SER A 136 -9.84 7.14 26.91
CA SER A 136 -9.59 7.06 28.36
C SER A 136 -10.75 6.46 29.18
N GLY A 137 -11.64 5.68 28.55
CA GLY A 137 -12.81 5.04 29.11
C GLY A 137 -13.10 3.61 28.65
N GLY A 138 -12.14 2.89 28.07
CA GLY A 138 -12.24 1.42 27.92
C GLY A 138 -13.21 0.89 26.85
N CYS A 139 -13.45 1.64 25.76
CA CYS A 139 -14.27 1.17 24.64
C CYS A 139 -13.43 0.84 23.39
N ALA A 140 -13.52 -0.44 23.00
CA ALA A 140 -13.08 -1.08 21.76
C ALA A 140 -11.58 -0.99 21.42
N ALA A 141 -10.95 -2.15 21.21
CA ALA A 141 -9.60 -2.24 20.69
C ALA A 141 -9.50 -1.49 19.36
N GLU A 142 -8.36 -0.86 19.09
CA GLU A 142 -8.04 -0.09 17.86
C GLU A 142 -8.43 -0.81 16.55
N SER A 143 -8.56 -2.15 16.58
CA SER A 143 -8.96 -3.00 15.46
C SER A 143 -10.45 -3.03 15.10
N GLU A 144 -11.32 -2.23 15.74
CA GLU A 144 -12.77 -2.28 15.52
C GLU A 144 -13.40 -1.04 14.89
N PHE A 145 -12.63 0.02 14.59
CA PHE A 145 -13.22 1.18 13.94
C PHE A 145 -13.62 0.87 12.50
N GLU A 146 -14.93 0.80 12.27
CA GLU A 146 -15.53 0.53 10.98
C GLU A 146 -16.09 1.81 10.36
N ALA A 147 -15.66 2.11 9.15
CA ALA A 147 -16.08 3.28 8.40
C ALA A 147 -16.28 2.96 6.92
N THR A 148 -16.95 3.85 6.19
CA THR A 148 -17.12 3.75 4.73
C THR A 148 -16.12 4.68 4.06
N PRO A 149 -15.32 4.20 3.10
CA PRO A 149 -14.35 5.02 2.39
C PRO A 149 -15.05 5.98 1.42
N TYR A 150 -14.52 7.18 1.28
CA TYR A 150 -14.94 8.14 0.27
C TYR A 150 -13.74 8.92 -0.30
N VAL A 151 -13.83 9.31 -1.56
CA VAL A 151 -12.81 10.10 -2.28
C VAL A 151 -13.55 10.98 -3.27
N GLN A 152 -13.11 12.24 -3.41
CA GLN A 152 -13.47 13.03 -4.58
C GLN A 152 -12.43 12.81 -5.67
N PHE A 153 -12.84 12.66 -6.92
CA PHE A 153 -11.84 12.54 -7.99
C PHE A 153 -11.15 13.89 -8.24
N MET A 154 -9.86 13.88 -8.58
CA MET A 154 -9.20 15.09 -9.06
C MET A 154 -9.66 15.38 -10.49
N GLN A 155 -10.20 16.58 -10.72
CA GLN A 155 -10.62 17.04 -12.03
C GLN A 155 -9.39 17.54 -12.84
N ILE A 156 -8.43 16.65 -13.07
CA ILE A 156 -7.30 16.87 -13.99
C ILE A 156 -7.83 16.96 -15.42
N CYS A 157 -8.75 16.05 -15.72
CA CYS A 157 -9.44 15.83 -16.97
C CYS A 157 -10.87 15.38 -16.64
N GLY A 158 -11.79 15.44 -17.60
CA GLY A 158 -13.06 14.76 -17.42
C GLY A 158 -12.84 13.26 -17.18
N GLY A 159 -13.56 12.66 -16.23
CA GLY A 159 -13.77 11.20 -16.19
C GLY A 159 -13.09 10.38 -15.09
N MET A 160 -12.25 10.93 -14.21
CA MET A 160 -11.58 10.14 -13.15
C MET A 160 -12.51 9.59 -12.04
N CYS A 161 -13.82 9.84 -12.15
CA CYS A 161 -14.87 9.29 -11.28
C CYS A 161 -14.88 7.76 -11.21
N ALA A 162 -14.51 7.07 -12.29
CA ALA A 162 -14.49 5.61 -12.34
C ALA A 162 -13.35 5.06 -11.49
N GLN A 163 -12.16 5.65 -11.57
CA GLN A 163 -11.01 5.29 -10.74
C GLN A 163 -11.32 5.52 -9.25
N ALA A 164 -11.91 6.66 -8.90
CA ALA A 164 -12.34 6.95 -7.54
C ALA A 164 -13.39 5.92 -7.05
N SER A 165 -14.31 5.51 -7.93
CA SER A 165 -15.30 4.48 -7.63
C SER A 165 -14.67 3.09 -7.44
N VAL A 166 -13.68 2.74 -8.25
CA VAL A 166 -12.90 1.51 -8.09
C VAL A 166 -12.16 1.51 -6.76
N TYR A 167 -11.47 2.60 -6.41
CA TYR A 167 -10.80 2.74 -5.11
C TYR A 167 -11.76 2.52 -3.94
N MET A 168 -12.92 3.22 -3.92
CA MET A 168 -13.89 3.06 -2.82
C MET A 168 -14.42 1.63 -2.73
N ALA A 169 -14.65 0.96 -3.87
CA ALA A 169 -15.15 -0.40 -3.90
C ALA A 169 -14.11 -1.43 -3.44
N THR A 170 -12.84 -1.30 -3.82
CA THR A 170 -11.77 -2.19 -3.34
C THR A 170 -11.42 -1.92 -1.88
N ALA A 171 -11.43 -0.66 -1.46
CA ALA A 171 -11.23 -0.26 -0.06
C ALA A 171 -12.34 -0.79 0.89
N LEU A 172 -13.52 -1.11 0.36
CA LEU A 172 -14.58 -1.78 1.11
C LEU A 172 -14.37 -3.29 1.28
N LEU A 173 -13.41 -3.89 0.57
CA LEU A 173 -13.12 -5.33 0.59
C LEU A 173 -11.62 -5.62 0.81
N PRO A 174 -10.95 -5.00 1.80
CA PRO A 174 -9.50 -5.14 2.00
C PRO A 174 -9.06 -6.58 2.27
N GLU A 175 -9.93 -7.43 2.83
CA GLU A 175 -9.65 -8.84 3.10
C GLU A 175 -9.73 -9.74 1.85
N HIS A 176 -10.22 -9.20 0.74
CA HIS A 176 -10.42 -9.93 -0.51
C HIS A 176 -9.60 -9.36 -1.67
N ALA A 177 -9.35 -8.06 -1.67
CA ALA A 177 -8.47 -7.42 -2.64
C ALA A 177 -7.02 -7.81 -2.38
N ALA A 178 -6.26 -8.10 -3.45
CA ALA A 178 -4.82 -8.29 -3.34
C ALA A 178 -4.13 -7.00 -2.88
N HIS A 179 -4.52 -5.86 -3.47
CA HIS A 179 -4.03 -4.54 -3.10
C HIS A 179 -5.17 -3.51 -3.14
N ILE A 180 -5.03 -2.46 -2.33
CA ILE A 180 -5.80 -1.22 -2.52
C ILE A 180 -4.84 -0.28 -3.22
N ARG A 181 -5.25 0.26 -4.39
CA ARG A 181 -4.37 1.07 -5.24
C ARG A 181 -4.91 2.48 -5.43
N GLY A 182 -4.01 3.44 -5.62
CA GLY A 182 -4.37 4.81 -5.97
C GLY A 182 -4.86 4.94 -7.42
N ILE A 183 -5.35 6.11 -7.81
CA ILE A 183 -5.91 6.35 -9.16
C ILE A 183 -4.90 6.17 -10.32
N SER A 184 -3.63 6.47 -10.08
CA SER A 184 -2.52 6.35 -11.05
C SER A 184 -2.30 4.89 -11.40
N GLU A 185 -2.15 4.05 -10.37
CA GLU A 185 -2.03 2.61 -10.50
C GLU A 185 -3.31 1.96 -11.04
N ILE A 186 -4.50 2.37 -10.57
CA ILE A 186 -5.78 1.88 -11.11
C ILE A 186 -5.82 2.15 -12.62
N SER A 187 -5.44 3.36 -13.05
CA SER A 187 -5.43 3.71 -14.48
C SER A 187 -4.43 2.83 -15.25
N TYR A 188 -3.24 2.59 -14.68
CA TYR A 188 -2.23 1.74 -15.30
C TYR A 188 -2.70 0.28 -15.44
N TYR A 189 -3.18 -0.33 -14.36
CA TYR A 189 -3.54 -1.75 -14.33
C TYR A 189 -4.86 -2.06 -15.05
N ALA A 190 -5.72 -1.07 -15.23
CA ALA A 190 -6.97 -1.19 -15.99
C ALA A 190 -6.77 -1.21 -17.51
N GLU A 191 -5.62 -0.77 -18.02
CA GLU A 191 -5.32 -0.83 -19.46
C GLU A 191 -5.06 -2.28 -19.91
N LYS A 192 -5.88 -2.78 -20.86
CA LYS A 192 -5.78 -4.16 -21.38
C LYS A 192 -4.47 -4.41 -22.13
N LYS A 193 -4.01 -3.40 -22.89
CA LYS A 193 -2.70 -3.41 -23.56
C LYS A 193 -1.73 -2.65 -22.68
N ARG A 194 -1.27 -3.32 -21.62
CA ARG A 194 -0.18 -2.79 -20.81
C ARG A 194 1.02 -2.60 -21.73
N PRO A 195 1.73 -1.44 -21.66
CA PRO A 195 3.07 -1.37 -22.23
C PRO A 195 3.85 -2.55 -21.65
N GLN A 196 4.32 -3.47 -22.50
CA GLN A 196 5.17 -4.54 -21.99
C GLN A 196 6.42 -3.89 -21.40
N ARG A 197 7.03 -4.55 -20.42
CA ARG A 197 8.28 -4.06 -19.85
C ARG A 197 9.31 -3.90 -20.97
N GLY A 198 9.85 -2.68 -21.13
CA GLY A 198 10.75 -2.30 -22.23
C GLY A 198 10.06 -1.63 -23.43
N GLU A 199 8.73 -1.51 -23.43
CA GLU A 199 7.97 -0.71 -24.38
C GLU A 199 7.54 0.60 -23.69
N GLY A 200 7.96 1.74 -24.24
CA GLY A 200 7.42 3.02 -23.84
C GLY A 200 5.96 3.08 -24.28
N GLY A 201 5.17 3.96 -23.68
CA GLY A 201 3.75 3.97 -23.97
C GLY A 201 3.04 5.24 -23.61
N GLU A 202 1.73 5.24 -23.85
CA GLU A 202 0.82 6.27 -23.41
C GLU A 202 -0.05 5.71 -22.27
N LEU A 203 -0.03 6.34 -21.11
CA LEU A 203 -0.98 6.09 -20.03
C LEU A 203 -2.22 6.94 -20.26
N GLY A 204 -3.37 6.30 -20.49
CA GLY A 204 -4.66 6.98 -20.54
C GLY A 204 -5.04 7.51 -19.16
N ILE A 205 -5.07 8.84 -19.01
CA ILE A 205 -5.70 9.50 -17.86
C ILE A 205 -7.10 9.91 -18.27
N SER A 206 -7.92 8.95 -18.70
CA SER A 206 -9.33 9.18 -19.00
C SER A 206 -10.20 8.31 -18.10
N GLY A 207 -11.49 8.60 -18.03
CA GLY A 207 -12.41 7.73 -17.29
C GLY A 207 -12.38 6.29 -17.79
N LEU A 208 -12.39 5.34 -16.85
CA LEU A 208 -12.38 3.91 -17.18
C LEU A 208 -13.69 3.48 -17.82
N LYS A 209 -13.56 2.67 -18.87
CA LYS A 209 -14.69 1.91 -19.41
C LYS A 209 -15.06 0.75 -18.47
N PRO A 210 -16.32 0.29 -18.50
CA PRO A 210 -16.76 -0.87 -17.72
C PRO A 210 -15.84 -2.10 -17.83
N ASP A 211 -15.36 -2.41 -19.03
CA ASP A 211 -14.48 -3.58 -19.24
C ASP A 211 -13.07 -3.37 -18.66
N GLN A 212 -12.60 -2.12 -18.61
CA GLN A 212 -11.33 -1.77 -17.96
C GLN A 212 -11.48 -1.90 -16.43
N ILE A 213 -12.63 -1.51 -15.87
CA ILE A 213 -12.97 -1.76 -14.46
C ILE A 213 -12.97 -3.26 -14.17
N SER A 214 -13.66 -4.07 -15.01
CA SER A 214 -13.67 -5.53 -14.86
C SER A 214 -12.26 -6.12 -14.91
N HIS A 215 -11.46 -5.71 -15.90
CA HIS A 215 -10.08 -6.18 -16.07
C HIS A 215 -9.20 -5.88 -14.86
N TYR A 216 -9.30 -4.66 -14.32
CA TYR A 216 -8.60 -4.27 -13.11
C TYR A 216 -9.00 -5.15 -11.91
N LEU A 217 -10.30 -5.31 -11.67
CA LEU A 217 -10.81 -6.07 -10.53
C LEU A 217 -10.39 -7.54 -10.58
N ASP A 218 -10.38 -8.15 -11.77
CA ASP A 218 -9.87 -9.51 -11.96
C ASP A 218 -8.38 -9.64 -11.59
N GLY A 219 -7.58 -8.60 -11.89
CA GLY A 219 -6.17 -8.53 -11.51
C GLY A 219 -5.93 -8.41 -10.01
N GLU A 220 -6.87 -7.84 -9.26
CA GLU A 220 -6.82 -7.71 -7.80
C GLU A 220 -7.41 -8.91 -7.05
N GLY A 221 -7.66 -10.03 -7.72
CA GLY A 221 -8.26 -11.21 -7.12
C GLY A 221 -9.74 -11.03 -6.75
N LEU A 222 -10.37 -9.97 -7.26
CA LEU A 222 -11.80 -9.73 -7.21
C LEU A 222 -12.44 -10.19 -8.53
N THR A 223 -13.76 -10.11 -8.63
CA THR A 223 -14.49 -10.24 -9.89
C THR A 223 -15.42 -9.06 -10.04
N GLY A 224 -15.42 -8.47 -11.23
CA GLY A 224 -16.18 -7.27 -11.54
C GLY A 224 -16.94 -7.40 -12.84
N ARG A 225 -17.72 -8.47 -13.05
CA ARG A 225 -18.39 -8.68 -14.33
C ARG A 225 -19.50 -7.67 -14.55
N ARG A 226 -19.48 -7.01 -15.72
CA ARG A 226 -20.57 -6.14 -16.16
C ARG A 226 -21.87 -6.93 -16.29
N LEU A 227 -22.90 -6.51 -15.58
CA LEU A 227 -24.25 -7.07 -15.64
C LEU A 227 -25.21 -6.03 -16.22
N PHE A 228 -26.17 -6.51 -17.01
CA PHE A 228 -27.23 -5.69 -17.59
C PHE A 228 -28.57 -6.18 -17.10
N ALA A 229 -29.45 -5.27 -16.70
CA ALA A 229 -30.80 -5.64 -16.27
C ALA A 229 -31.66 -6.27 -17.39
N PHE A 230 -31.33 -6.00 -18.66
CA PHE A 230 -31.97 -6.60 -19.82
C PHE A 230 -31.05 -6.59 -21.05
N PRO A 231 -31.41 -7.31 -22.14
CA PRO A 231 -30.54 -7.48 -23.30
C PRO A 231 -30.16 -6.14 -23.98
N PRO A 232 -28.88 -5.94 -24.34
CA PRO A 232 -28.37 -4.78 -25.08
C PRO A 232 -29.16 -4.39 -26.33
N GLU A 233 -29.82 -5.35 -26.96
CA GLU A 233 -30.58 -5.18 -28.20
C GLU A 233 -31.79 -4.29 -27.98
N LEU A 234 -32.34 -4.27 -26.75
CA LEU A 234 -33.51 -3.49 -26.34
C LEU A 234 -33.13 -2.10 -25.79
N CYS A 235 -31.84 -1.78 -25.71
CA CYS A 235 -31.35 -0.50 -25.23
C CYS A 235 -31.62 0.62 -26.25
N PRO A 236 -32.09 1.81 -25.83
CA PRO A 236 -32.35 2.89 -26.76
C PRO A 236 -31.06 3.32 -27.45
N LYS A 237 -31.20 3.67 -28.72
CA LYS A 237 -30.12 4.30 -29.47
C LYS A 237 -29.86 5.70 -28.92
N GLU A 238 -28.65 6.21 -29.11
CA GLU A 238 -28.31 7.57 -28.69
C GLU A 238 -29.23 8.65 -29.26
N THR A 239 -29.72 8.46 -30.50
CA THR A 239 -30.59 9.39 -31.21
C THR A 239 -32.05 9.34 -30.78
N GLU A 240 -32.44 8.38 -29.95
CA GLU A 240 -33.82 8.19 -29.52
C GLU A 240 -34.17 9.05 -28.29
N ASP A 241 -35.36 9.65 -28.29
CA ASP A 241 -35.88 10.33 -27.11
C ASP A 241 -36.07 9.31 -25.97
N PHE A 242 -35.34 9.53 -24.89
CA PHE A 242 -35.31 8.57 -23.79
C PHE A 242 -36.63 8.47 -23.04
N GLU A 243 -37.37 9.57 -22.89
CA GLU A 243 -38.66 9.55 -22.20
C GLU A 243 -39.70 8.82 -23.05
N GLU A 244 -39.71 9.07 -24.36
CA GLU A 244 -40.55 8.33 -25.30
C GLU A 244 -40.23 6.83 -25.26
N PHE A 245 -38.94 6.47 -25.24
CA PHE A 245 -38.50 5.09 -25.09
C PHE A 245 -39.01 4.46 -23.78
N LEU A 246 -38.87 5.13 -22.64
CA LEU A 246 -39.34 4.62 -21.35
C LEU A 246 -40.84 4.38 -21.33
N VAL A 247 -41.62 5.31 -21.90
CA VAL A 247 -43.08 5.19 -22.00
C VAL A 247 -43.47 4.04 -22.92
N ARG A 248 -42.85 3.94 -24.10
CA ARG A 248 -43.16 2.93 -25.12
C ARG A 248 -42.84 1.51 -24.65
N ASN A 249 -41.79 1.34 -23.83
CA ASN A 249 -41.31 0.02 -23.39
C ASN A 249 -41.66 -0.29 -21.92
N ARG A 250 -42.59 0.44 -21.30
CA ARG A 250 -42.89 0.34 -19.87
C ARG A 250 -43.19 -1.08 -19.38
N GLU A 251 -43.96 -1.86 -20.15
CA GLU A 251 -44.33 -3.23 -19.79
C GLU A 251 -43.12 -4.17 -19.65
N ILE A 252 -42.04 -3.89 -20.38
CA ILE A 252 -40.79 -4.65 -20.32
C ILE A 252 -39.86 -4.08 -19.24
N LEU A 253 -39.81 -2.75 -19.12
CA LEU A 253 -38.90 -2.03 -18.23
C LEU A 253 -39.31 -2.13 -16.76
N ASP A 254 -40.61 -2.11 -16.42
CA ASP A 254 -41.05 -2.17 -15.02
C ASP A 254 -40.62 -3.49 -14.32
N PRO A 255 -40.80 -4.69 -14.92
CA PRO A 255 -40.26 -5.93 -14.37
C PRO A 255 -38.73 -5.97 -14.35
N ALA A 256 -38.06 -5.45 -15.38
CA ALA A 256 -36.60 -5.41 -15.43
C ALA A 256 -36.02 -4.51 -14.33
N ARG A 257 -36.63 -3.35 -14.09
CA ARG A 257 -36.32 -2.45 -12.98
C ARG A 257 -36.48 -3.18 -11.65
N LEU A 258 -37.59 -3.86 -11.42
CA LEU A 258 -37.81 -4.59 -10.17
C LEU A 258 -36.71 -5.65 -9.93
N ARG A 259 -36.34 -6.41 -10.97
CA ARG A 259 -35.24 -7.39 -10.89
C ARG A 259 -33.89 -6.72 -10.62
N PHE A 260 -33.60 -5.60 -11.27
CA PHE A 260 -32.39 -4.81 -11.03
C PHE A 260 -32.30 -4.34 -9.57
N VAL A 261 -33.38 -3.76 -9.04
CA VAL A 261 -33.46 -3.31 -7.64
C VAL A 261 -33.26 -4.48 -6.67
N GLN A 262 -33.90 -5.62 -6.93
CA GLN A 262 -33.72 -6.83 -6.13
C GLN A 262 -32.28 -7.34 -6.18
N ALA A 263 -31.63 -7.31 -7.35
CA ALA A 263 -30.25 -7.73 -7.52
C ALA A 263 -29.27 -6.79 -6.78
N LEU A 264 -29.40 -5.47 -6.95
CA LEU A 264 -28.61 -4.48 -6.21
C LEU A 264 -28.71 -4.70 -4.71
N ARG A 265 -29.94 -4.82 -4.21
CA ARG A 265 -30.20 -5.07 -2.80
C ARG A 265 -29.56 -6.38 -2.32
N ALA A 266 -29.68 -7.46 -3.09
CA ALA A 266 -29.09 -8.74 -2.72
C ALA A 266 -27.56 -8.67 -2.62
N VAL A 267 -26.89 -8.00 -3.56
CA VAL A 267 -25.43 -7.82 -3.54
C VAL A 267 -25.01 -6.98 -2.34
N VAL A 268 -25.64 -5.81 -2.14
CA VAL A 268 -25.30 -4.91 -1.03
C VAL A 268 -25.58 -5.54 0.32
N MET A 269 -26.73 -6.20 0.51
CA MET A 269 -27.05 -6.93 1.74
C MET A 269 -26.10 -8.12 2.01
N SER A 270 -25.33 -8.54 1.01
CA SER A 270 -24.27 -9.54 1.14
C SER A 270 -22.90 -8.93 1.47
N ASN A 271 -22.87 -7.65 1.88
CA ASN A 271 -21.67 -6.86 2.17
C ASN A 271 -20.75 -6.60 0.96
N PHE A 272 -21.29 -6.55 -0.25
CA PHE A 272 -20.49 -6.28 -1.46
C PHE A 272 -20.88 -4.95 -2.12
N PRO A 273 -19.91 -4.09 -2.49
CA PRO A 273 -20.19 -2.85 -3.20
C PRO A 273 -20.55 -3.11 -4.65
N VAL A 274 -21.24 -2.14 -5.24
CA VAL A 274 -21.61 -2.15 -6.67
C VAL A 274 -21.16 -0.85 -7.31
N ILE A 275 -20.35 -0.93 -8.36
CA ILE A 275 -20.01 0.24 -9.18
C ILE A 275 -21.10 0.40 -10.24
N LEU A 276 -21.63 1.61 -10.36
CA LEU A 276 -22.69 1.96 -11.29
C LEU A 276 -22.19 3.01 -12.28
N PRO A 277 -21.95 2.63 -13.54
CA PRO A 277 -21.77 3.57 -14.64
C PRO A 277 -23.10 4.27 -14.93
N VAL A 278 -23.11 5.59 -14.79
CA VAL A 278 -24.32 6.42 -14.88
C VAL A 278 -24.12 7.61 -15.82
N ASP A 279 -25.22 8.14 -16.35
CA ASP A 279 -25.28 9.48 -16.92
C ASP A 279 -25.53 10.49 -15.79
N LEU A 280 -24.56 11.39 -15.57
CA LEU A 280 -24.60 12.35 -14.47
C LEU A 280 -25.84 13.25 -14.53
N ALA A 281 -26.16 13.78 -15.72
CA ALA A 281 -27.28 14.70 -15.87
C ALA A 281 -28.60 14.01 -15.49
N ARG A 282 -28.81 12.78 -15.93
CA ARG A 282 -30.00 11.99 -15.59
C ARG A 282 -30.07 11.64 -14.12
N LEU A 283 -28.95 11.26 -13.51
CA LEU A 283 -28.88 10.92 -12.09
C LEU A 283 -29.43 12.07 -11.24
N TYR A 284 -28.95 13.29 -11.46
CA TYR A 284 -29.33 14.46 -10.66
C TYR A 284 -30.71 15.03 -11.03
N GLN A 285 -31.13 14.96 -12.31
CA GLN A 285 -32.48 15.38 -12.72
C GLN A 285 -33.58 14.50 -12.10
N ARG A 286 -33.31 13.21 -11.95
CA ARG A 286 -34.27 12.20 -11.45
C ARG A 286 -34.26 12.03 -9.92
N GLY A 287 -33.48 12.84 -9.21
CA GLY A 287 -33.56 13.01 -7.76
C GLY A 287 -32.49 12.25 -6.99
N VAL A 288 -31.47 13.00 -6.56
CA VAL A 288 -30.48 12.61 -5.55
C VAL A 288 -30.60 13.57 -4.37
N TYR A 289 -30.60 13.04 -3.15
CA TYR A 289 -30.88 13.80 -1.92
C TYR A 289 -29.86 13.49 -0.82
N TYR A 290 -29.65 14.43 0.11
CA TYR A 290 -28.82 14.21 1.31
C TYR A 290 -29.63 13.73 2.52
N ASP A 291 -30.92 14.04 2.56
CA ASP A 291 -31.84 13.69 3.65
C ASP A 291 -33.21 13.36 3.04
N GLU A 292 -33.87 12.32 3.58
CA GLU A 292 -35.23 11.93 3.24
C GLU A 292 -36.26 12.99 3.63
N LYS A 293 -35.97 13.80 4.64
CA LYS A 293 -36.87 14.84 5.15
C LYS A 293 -36.79 16.15 4.36
N PHE A 294 -35.81 16.34 3.47
CA PHE A 294 -35.61 17.60 2.73
C PHE A 294 -35.80 17.47 1.22
N GLU A 295 -36.63 18.36 0.68
CA GLU A 295 -36.79 18.70 -0.74
C GLU A 295 -35.54 19.35 -1.37
N ARG A 296 -34.42 19.48 -0.63
CA ARG A 296 -33.16 20.03 -1.15
C ARG A 296 -32.52 19.01 -2.09
N ARG A 297 -32.99 19.01 -3.33
CA ARG A 297 -32.29 18.39 -4.46
C ARG A 297 -30.84 18.84 -4.43
N VAL A 298 -29.93 17.92 -4.69
CA VAL A 298 -28.60 18.31 -5.11
C VAL A 298 -28.74 18.98 -6.48
N ILE A 299 -28.89 20.30 -6.49
CA ILE A 299 -28.85 21.09 -7.69
C ILE A 299 -27.37 21.22 -8.03
N LEU A 300 -26.90 20.45 -9.03
CA LEU A 300 -25.69 20.83 -9.73
C LEU A 300 -25.90 22.28 -10.17
N LYS A 301 -25.03 23.20 -9.74
CA LYS A 301 -25.10 24.60 -10.22
C LYS A 301 -25.31 24.54 -11.73
N GLU A 302 -26.20 25.40 -12.24
CA GLU A 302 -26.46 25.60 -13.67
C GLU A 302 -25.24 26.21 -14.38
N ASP A 303 -24.03 25.73 -14.09
CA ASP A 303 -22.87 25.91 -14.94
C ASP A 303 -23.26 25.20 -16.22
N GLY A 304 -23.60 25.96 -17.27
CA GLY A 304 -24.36 25.55 -18.46
C GLY A 304 -23.78 24.41 -19.34
N HIS A 305 -22.91 23.59 -18.77
CA HIS A 305 -22.23 22.43 -19.34
C HIS A 305 -23.04 21.13 -19.30
N HIS A 306 -24.09 21.03 -18.46
CA HIS A 306 -24.94 19.83 -18.38
C HIS A 306 -26.34 20.08 -18.95
N LYS A 307 -26.41 20.42 -20.24
CA LYS A 307 -27.70 20.46 -20.93
C LYS A 307 -28.28 19.04 -21.00
N PRO A 308 -29.59 18.84 -20.83
CA PRO A 308 -30.22 17.56 -21.12
C PRO A 308 -29.79 17.08 -22.52
N GLY A 309 -29.12 15.91 -22.59
CA GLY A 309 -28.55 15.37 -23.82
C GLY A 309 -27.03 15.55 -24.00
N SER A 310 -26.33 16.33 -23.16
CA SER A 310 -24.87 16.33 -23.15
C SER A 310 -24.34 15.04 -22.53
N LYS A 311 -23.54 14.27 -23.27
CA LYS A 311 -22.90 13.04 -22.78
C LYS A 311 -22.05 13.35 -21.56
N SER A 312 -22.50 12.91 -20.38
CA SER A 312 -21.78 13.07 -19.13
C SER A 312 -21.64 11.72 -18.44
N GLY A 313 -20.85 10.84 -19.07
CA GLY A 313 -20.51 9.55 -18.47
C GLY A 313 -19.87 9.76 -17.09
N HIS A 314 -20.37 9.03 -16.10
CA HIS A 314 -19.97 9.13 -14.70
C HIS A 314 -20.00 7.76 -14.04
N ALA A 315 -19.39 7.64 -12.87
CA ALA A 315 -19.42 6.42 -12.08
C ALA A 315 -19.64 6.77 -10.60
N VAL A 316 -20.49 5.98 -9.95
CA VAL A 316 -20.76 6.06 -8.52
C VAL A 316 -20.64 4.68 -7.87
N VAL A 317 -20.44 4.63 -6.56
CA VAL A 317 -20.40 3.37 -5.80
C VAL A 317 -21.59 3.27 -4.89
N LEU A 318 -22.30 2.16 -4.98
CA LEU A 318 -23.37 1.81 -4.08
C LEU A 318 -22.78 1.22 -2.79
N VAL A 319 -23.02 1.91 -1.67
CA VAL A 319 -22.44 1.60 -0.35
C VAL A 319 -23.50 1.24 0.69
N GLY A 320 -24.79 1.27 0.34
CA GLY A 320 -25.85 0.86 1.25
C GLY A 320 -27.22 0.74 0.62
N CYS A 321 -28.15 0.11 1.35
CA CYS A 321 -29.56 -0.02 0.96
C CYS A 321 -30.46 -0.14 2.20
N GLY A 322 -31.73 0.26 2.08
CA GLY A 322 -32.68 0.17 3.19
C GLY A 322 -32.86 -1.27 3.67
N LYS A 323 -33.07 -1.53 4.97
CA LYS A 323 -33.12 -2.91 5.51
C LYS A 323 -34.43 -3.67 5.23
N LYS A 324 -35.52 -2.97 4.89
CA LYS A 324 -36.84 -3.58 4.71
C LYS A 324 -37.01 -4.17 3.32
N VAL A 325 -37.66 -5.33 3.21
CA VAL A 325 -38.01 -5.91 1.89
C VAL A 325 -38.91 -4.95 1.13
N GLY A 326 -38.61 -4.74 -0.16
CA GLY A 326 -39.34 -3.80 -1.02
C GLY A 326 -38.93 -2.34 -0.85
N ASP A 327 -38.00 -2.04 0.06
CA ASP A 327 -37.40 -0.72 0.17
C ASP A 327 -36.53 -0.44 -1.06
N ASP A 328 -36.89 0.61 -1.79
CA ASP A 328 -36.23 1.06 -3.03
C ASP A 328 -35.18 2.15 -2.76
N ARG A 329 -34.83 2.39 -1.49
CA ARG A 329 -33.85 3.40 -1.09
C ARG A 329 -32.44 2.81 -1.06
N PHE A 330 -31.52 3.52 -1.70
CA PHE A 330 -30.11 3.16 -1.83
C PHE A 330 -29.21 4.32 -1.41
N LEU A 331 -28.02 3.99 -0.90
CA LEU A 331 -26.96 4.95 -0.61
C LEU A 331 -25.82 4.82 -1.59
N ILE A 332 -25.49 5.93 -2.26
CA ILE A 332 -24.33 6.02 -3.13
C ILE A 332 -23.28 6.98 -2.56
N ASN A 333 -22.02 6.64 -2.80
CA ASN A 333 -20.91 7.57 -2.72
C ASN A 333 -20.62 8.07 -4.14
N ASP A 334 -20.83 9.36 -4.37
CA ASP A 334 -20.56 10.02 -5.65
C ASP A 334 -19.25 10.84 -5.54
N PRO A 335 -18.18 10.45 -6.26
CA PRO A 335 -16.90 11.14 -6.16
C PRO A 335 -16.92 12.57 -6.74
N GLY A 336 -17.95 12.97 -7.50
CA GLY A 336 -18.12 14.34 -7.97
C GLY A 336 -18.86 15.25 -6.98
N THR A 337 -19.67 14.67 -6.09
CA THR A 337 -20.64 15.43 -5.28
C THR A 337 -20.49 15.22 -3.79
N GLY A 338 -20.53 13.97 -3.30
CA GLY A 338 -20.51 13.70 -1.86
C GLY A 338 -20.77 12.23 -1.50
N PRO A 339 -20.47 11.86 -0.25
CA PRO A 339 -20.79 10.55 0.32
C PRO A 339 -22.26 10.46 0.76
N PHE A 340 -22.74 9.22 0.96
CA PHE A 340 -24.04 8.87 1.56
C PHE A 340 -25.25 9.57 0.93
N LEU A 341 -25.30 9.65 -0.39
CA LEU A 341 -26.42 10.25 -1.11
C LEU A 341 -27.57 9.25 -1.26
N TRP A 342 -28.78 9.70 -0.96
CA TRP A 342 -30.01 8.98 -1.19
C TRP A 342 -30.38 8.97 -2.66
N VAL A 343 -30.68 7.78 -3.17
CA VAL A 343 -31.17 7.57 -4.53
C VAL A 343 -32.16 6.42 -4.56
N SER A 344 -33.19 6.54 -5.40
CA SER A 344 -34.13 5.44 -5.61
C SER A 344 -33.56 4.42 -6.59
N GLY A 345 -33.93 3.15 -6.45
CA GLY A 345 -33.54 2.11 -7.40
C GLY A 345 -34.11 2.37 -8.80
N LYS A 346 -35.26 3.03 -8.90
CA LYS A 346 -35.76 3.59 -10.17
C LYS A 346 -34.79 4.60 -10.79
N THR A 347 -34.34 5.57 -10.01
CA THR A 347 -33.38 6.58 -10.47
C THR A 347 -32.08 5.93 -10.92
N LEU A 348 -31.54 4.98 -10.16
CA LEU A 348 -30.32 4.24 -10.54
C LEU A 348 -30.50 3.47 -11.86
N PHE A 349 -31.63 2.79 -12.03
CA PHE A 349 -31.93 2.05 -13.26
C PHE A 349 -32.00 2.98 -14.48
N GLU A 350 -32.72 4.10 -14.35
CA GLU A 350 -32.97 5.04 -15.44
C GLU A 350 -31.78 5.95 -15.75
N SER A 351 -30.80 6.01 -14.85
CA SER A 351 -29.59 6.83 -15.01
C SER A 351 -28.39 6.04 -15.53
N GLY A 352 -28.56 4.81 -16.04
CA GLY A 352 -27.44 4.03 -16.59
C GLY A 352 -26.62 4.81 -17.64
N ALA A 353 -25.36 4.46 -17.86
CA ALA A 353 -24.52 5.20 -18.81
C ALA A 353 -24.80 4.83 -20.29
N PHE A 354 -24.43 5.74 -21.19
CA PHE A 354 -24.23 5.42 -22.61
C PHE A 354 -22.91 4.68 -22.81
N GLY A 355 -22.87 3.73 -23.75
CA GLY A 355 -21.63 3.08 -24.17
C GLY A 355 -21.70 2.55 -25.60
N SER A 356 -20.54 2.29 -26.21
CA SER A 356 -20.45 1.50 -27.44
C SER A 356 -20.27 0.02 -27.11
N PHE A 357 -20.89 -0.86 -27.89
CA PHE A 357 -20.56 -2.30 -27.86
C PHE A 357 -19.21 -2.47 -28.57
N SER A 358 -18.14 -2.75 -27.85
CA SER A 358 -16.89 -3.19 -28.47
C SER A 358 -16.99 -4.66 -28.87
N ASN A 359 -16.48 -4.99 -30.07
CA ASN A 359 -16.61 -6.26 -30.79
C ASN A 359 -16.03 -7.52 -30.12
N GLU A 360 -15.52 -7.47 -28.89
CA GLU A 360 -14.87 -8.63 -28.25
C GLU A 360 -15.82 -9.82 -28.03
N PHE A 361 -17.14 -9.58 -27.91
CA PHE A 361 -18.13 -10.67 -27.85
C PHE A 361 -18.39 -11.33 -29.21
N ALA A 362 -18.04 -10.69 -30.32
CA ALA A 362 -18.22 -11.24 -31.66
C ALA A 362 -17.01 -12.11 -32.09
N GLU A 363 -15.81 -11.84 -31.57
CA GLU A 363 -14.60 -12.60 -31.90
C GLU A 363 -14.65 -14.06 -31.41
N SER A 364 -15.47 -14.38 -30.40
CA SER A 364 -15.62 -15.77 -29.93
C SER A 364 -16.46 -16.65 -30.86
N ASN A 365 -17.15 -16.08 -31.86
CA ASN A 365 -18.13 -16.81 -32.69
C ASN A 365 -17.80 -16.87 -34.21
N GLY A 366 -16.58 -16.54 -34.63
CA GLY A 366 -16.04 -16.90 -35.95
C GLY A 366 -16.63 -16.22 -37.19
N ASP A 367 -17.79 -15.56 -37.10
CA ASP A 367 -18.44 -14.84 -38.19
C ASP A 367 -18.64 -13.36 -37.82
N ALA A 368 -17.63 -12.52 -38.07
CA ALA A 368 -17.71 -11.08 -37.82
C ALA A 368 -18.23 -10.33 -39.07
N PRO A 369 -19.38 -9.62 -39.01
CA PRO A 369 -19.76 -8.66 -40.03
C PRO A 369 -18.81 -7.44 -40.02
N ARG A 370 -18.71 -6.75 -41.16
CA ARG A 370 -17.84 -5.58 -41.36
C ARG A 370 -18.17 -4.43 -40.39
N VAL A 371 -17.11 -3.82 -39.87
CA VAL A 371 -17.02 -2.91 -38.72
C VAL A 371 -17.22 -1.45 -39.11
N GLU A 372 -18.36 -1.11 -39.71
CA GLU A 372 -18.71 0.30 -39.90
C GLU A 372 -20.03 0.56 -39.16
N GLU A 373 -19.95 1.39 -38.10
CA GLU A 373 -21.10 2.01 -37.37
C GLU A 373 -21.79 1.20 -36.24
N ALA A 374 -21.06 0.75 -35.22
CA ALA A 374 -21.70 0.41 -33.95
C ALA A 374 -22.13 1.70 -33.22
N GLU A 375 -23.37 2.15 -33.44
CA GLU A 375 -23.96 3.30 -32.75
C GLU A 375 -23.90 3.12 -31.22
N PRO A 376 -23.49 4.14 -30.44
CA PRO A 376 -23.58 4.09 -28.98
C PRO A 376 -25.02 3.84 -28.53
N ARG A 377 -25.18 2.98 -27.52
CA ARG A 377 -26.47 2.65 -26.92
C ARG A 377 -26.48 3.03 -25.45
N PHE A 378 -27.67 3.34 -24.97
CA PHE A 378 -27.92 3.65 -23.56
C PHE A 378 -28.18 2.36 -22.78
N PHE A 379 -27.44 2.06 -21.71
CA PHE A 379 -27.60 0.81 -20.96
C PHE A 379 -28.24 1.05 -19.58
N PRO A 380 -29.58 1.13 -19.50
CA PRO A 380 -30.25 1.22 -18.20
C PRO A 380 -30.02 -0.04 -17.38
N GLY A 381 -29.89 0.15 -16.07
CA GLY A 381 -29.67 -0.94 -15.14
C GLY A 381 -28.35 -1.70 -15.37
N GLN A 382 -27.33 -1.01 -15.89
CA GLN A 382 -25.97 -1.53 -15.89
C GLN A 382 -25.38 -1.48 -14.48
N MET A 383 -24.74 -2.55 -14.05
CA MET A 383 -24.00 -2.61 -12.79
C MET A 383 -22.75 -3.46 -12.88
N ILE A 384 -21.78 -3.18 -12.01
CA ILE A 384 -20.57 -3.96 -11.83
C ILE A 384 -20.49 -4.33 -10.34
N PRO A 385 -21.05 -5.49 -9.92
CA PRO A 385 -20.86 -5.96 -8.56
C PRO A 385 -19.40 -6.31 -8.35
N VAL A 386 -18.82 -5.86 -7.25
CA VAL A 386 -17.43 -6.14 -6.89
C VAL A 386 -17.43 -7.26 -5.85
N LEU A 387 -16.99 -8.45 -6.26
CA LEU A 387 -17.10 -9.67 -5.48
C LEU A 387 -15.73 -10.32 -5.29
N PRO A 388 -15.54 -11.16 -4.26
CA PRO A 388 -14.32 -11.96 -4.14
C PRO A 388 -14.13 -12.83 -5.37
N GLY A 389 -12.90 -13.02 -5.86
CA GLY A 389 -12.62 -13.70 -7.13
C GLY A 389 -13.11 -15.15 -7.25
N ARG A 390 -13.45 -15.78 -6.12
CA ARG A 390 -14.06 -17.12 -6.07
C ARG A 390 -15.57 -17.13 -6.31
N VAL A 391 -16.22 -15.96 -6.30
CA VAL A 391 -17.66 -15.82 -6.52
C VAL A 391 -17.89 -15.50 -7.99
N THR A 392 -18.74 -16.28 -8.65
CA THR A 392 -19.14 -15.99 -10.03
C THR A 392 -20.62 -15.66 -10.07
N VAL A 393 -20.97 -14.57 -10.77
CA VAL A 393 -22.37 -14.26 -11.09
C VAL A 393 -22.66 -14.77 -12.49
N THR A 394 -23.61 -15.69 -12.59
CA THR A 394 -24.12 -16.14 -13.89
C THR A 394 -25.42 -15.40 -14.18
N PRO A 395 -25.52 -14.64 -15.28
CA PRO A 395 -26.80 -14.15 -15.76
C PRO A 395 -27.68 -15.35 -16.08
N LEU A 396 -28.87 -15.41 -15.48
CA LEU A 396 -29.88 -16.36 -15.92
C LEU A 396 -30.65 -15.78 -17.11
N PRO A 397 -31.22 -16.63 -18.00
CA PRO A 397 -32.06 -16.18 -19.10
C PRO A 397 -33.13 -15.17 -18.66
N PRO A 398 -33.61 -14.27 -19.54
CA PRO A 398 -34.59 -13.22 -19.20
C PRO A 398 -35.86 -13.72 -18.51
N GLU A 399 -36.22 -14.98 -18.73
CA GLU A 399 -37.35 -15.70 -18.14
C GLU A 399 -37.16 -16.06 -16.64
N THR A 400 -35.93 -15.98 -16.13
CA THR A 400 -35.52 -16.54 -14.84
C THR A 400 -34.88 -15.48 -13.94
N LEU A 401 -35.24 -15.51 -12.64
CA LEU A 401 -34.65 -14.65 -11.61
C LEU A 401 -33.12 -14.74 -11.64
N TRP A 402 -32.40 -13.65 -11.37
CA TRP A 402 -30.96 -13.72 -11.08
C TRP A 402 -30.76 -14.62 -9.84
N VAL A 403 -30.15 -15.79 -10.01
CA VAL A 403 -29.75 -16.65 -8.90
C VAL A 403 -28.23 -16.70 -8.92
N GLY A 404 -27.60 -16.02 -7.96
CA GLY A 404 -26.18 -16.22 -7.69
C GLY A 404 -25.97 -17.68 -7.30
N LYS A 405 -25.39 -18.48 -8.18
CA LYS A 405 -25.00 -19.85 -7.86
C LYS A 405 -23.62 -19.77 -7.21
N PHE A 406 -23.54 -19.92 -5.89
CA PHE A 406 -22.27 -20.05 -5.18
C PHE A 406 -21.62 -21.39 -5.57
N LEU A 407 -20.82 -21.36 -6.64
CA LEU A 407 -19.97 -22.49 -7.01
C LEU A 407 -18.64 -22.27 -6.28
N LEU A 408 -18.41 -22.99 -5.18
CA LEU A 408 -17.05 -23.20 -4.72
C LEU A 408 -16.28 -23.91 -5.85
N PRO A 409 -15.03 -23.52 -6.17
CA PRO A 409 -14.25 -24.25 -7.15
C PRO A 409 -14.15 -25.72 -6.69
N ASN A 410 -14.70 -26.62 -7.50
CA ASN A 410 -14.58 -28.05 -7.30
C ASN A 410 -13.09 -28.43 -7.23
N SER A 411 -12.67 -28.95 -6.08
CA SER A 411 -11.43 -29.71 -5.96
C SER A 411 -11.58 -31.01 -6.75
N GLY A 412 -10.99 -31.05 -7.96
CA GLY A 412 -10.72 -32.27 -8.71
C GLY A 412 -11.92 -32.90 -9.44
N PRO A 413 -11.69 -33.51 -10.62
CA PRO A 413 -12.71 -34.25 -11.35
C PRO A 413 -12.89 -35.62 -10.69
N GLY A 414 -13.76 -35.72 -9.68
CA GLY A 414 -14.03 -37.01 -9.07
C GLY A 414 -14.83 -36.97 -7.78
N ASP A 415 -16.01 -36.36 -7.76
CA ASP A 415 -17.10 -36.85 -6.92
C ASP A 415 -18.44 -36.26 -7.35
N ARG A 416 -19.36 -37.13 -7.78
CA ARG A 416 -20.77 -36.81 -8.04
C ARG A 416 -21.57 -37.19 -6.80
N GLN A 417 -21.90 -36.23 -5.94
CA GLN A 417 -23.10 -36.33 -5.08
C GLN A 417 -23.80 -34.97 -4.97
N GLY A 418 -25.14 -35.02 -4.91
CA GLY A 418 -26.07 -33.90 -5.10
C GLY A 418 -26.08 -32.82 -4.00
N PRO A 419 -26.96 -31.81 -4.14
CA PRO A 419 -26.80 -30.52 -3.47
C PRO A 419 -27.33 -30.54 -2.03
N GLY A 420 -26.48 -30.17 -1.08
CA GLY A 420 -26.87 -29.77 0.28
C GLY A 420 -26.81 -28.25 0.44
N LEU A 421 -27.90 -27.63 0.89
CA LEU A 421 -27.90 -26.25 1.40
C LEU A 421 -27.11 -26.21 2.73
N LEU A 422 -26.16 -25.29 2.85
CA LEU A 422 -25.51 -24.99 4.13
C LEU A 422 -25.91 -23.60 4.61
N THR A 423 -26.47 -23.57 5.81
CA THR A 423 -26.65 -22.37 6.64
C THR A 423 -25.43 -22.23 7.54
N GLY A 424 -24.94 -21.00 7.68
CA GLY A 424 -23.62 -20.70 8.24
C GLY A 424 -23.46 -20.97 9.73
N ARG A 425 -22.21 -21.32 10.10
CA ARG A 425 -21.46 -20.91 11.31
C ARG A 425 -20.05 -21.50 11.20
N ASN A 426 -19.08 -20.68 10.82
CA ASN A 426 -17.67 -21.01 11.06
C ASN A 426 -17.36 -20.67 12.52
N VAL A 427 -17.12 -21.69 13.33
CA VAL A 427 -16.56 -21.58 14.68
C VAL A 427 -15.23 -22.32 14.64
N ASP A 428 -14.19 -21.65 15.13
CA ASP A 428 -12.81 -22.14 15.19
C ASP A 428 -12.72 -23.52 15.87
N VAL A 429 -12.28 -24.52 15.10
CA VAL A 429 -12.23 -25.94 15.50
C VAL A 429 -10.91 -26.27 16.22
N ARG A 430 -9.90 -25.39 16.19
CA ARG A 430 -8.56 -25.72 16.73
C ARG A 430 -8.51 -25.78 18.25
N GLU A 431 -9.12 -24.84 18.95
CA GLU A 431 -8.97 -24.76 20.42
C GLU A 431 -9.81 -25.80 21.18
N LYS A 432 -11.04 -26.09 20.74
CA LYS A 432 -11.91 -27.04 21.45
C LYS A 432 -11.53 -28.50 21.27
N TYR A 433 -10.76 -28.83 20.23
CA TYR A 433 -10.36 -30.21 19.96
C TYR A 433 -9.16 -30.64 20.82
N TRP A 434 -8.22 -29.73 21.06
CA TRP A 434 -7.08 -29.97 21.95
C TRP A 434 -7.50 -30.06 23.41
N ASP A 435 -8.43 -29.21 23.83
CA ASP A 435 -8.98 -29.22 25.18
C ASP A 435 -9.77 -30.49 25.52
N LYS A 436 -10.31 -31.16 24.50
CA LYS A 436 -11.03 -32.43 24.66
C LYS A 436 -10.07 -33.63 24.73
N LEU A 437 -9.01 -33.62 23.93
CA LEU A 437 -7.98 -34.67 23.91
C LEU A 437 -7.07 -34.65 25.16
N ALA A 438 -6.88 -33.49 25.79
CA ALA A 438 -6.13 -33.37 27.04
C ALA A 438 -6.93 -33.85 28.28
N ARG A 439 -8.26 -33.85 28.21
CA ARG A 439 -9.13 -34.25 29.33
C ARG A 439 -9.39 -35.75 29.41
N ASP A 440 -9.40 -36.44 28.28
CA ASP A 440 -9.70 -37.87 28.24
C ASP A 440 -8.41 -38.68 28.24
N GLY A 441 -7.92 -39.04 29.43
CA GLY A 441 -6.66 -39.72 29.71
C GLY A 441 -6.49 -41.15 29.17
N GLN A 442 -6.64 -41.36 27.86
CA GLN A 442 -6.35 -42.62 27.16
C GLN A 442 -5.29 -42.41 26.06
N SER A 443 -4.04 -42.17 26.48
CA SER A 443 -2.96 -41.75 25.56
C SER A 443 -2.03 -42.85 25.04
N ARG A 444 -2.26 -44.14 25.37
CA ARG A 444 -1.35 -45.23 24.94
C ARG A 444 -1.86 -46.12 23.81
N GLU A 445 -3.17 -46.24 23.64
CA GLU A 445 -3.74 -47.17 22.66
C GLU A 445 -4.03 -46.48 21.31
N VAL A 446 -4.48 -45.22 21.34
CA VAL A 446 -4.66 -44.37 20.15
C VAL A 446 -3.33 -44.02 19.48
N ALA A 447 -2.24 -43.84 20.26
CA ALA A 447 -0.91 -43.62 19.70
C ALA A 447 -0.37 -44.86 18.95
N ARG A 448 -0.78 -46.07 19.35
CA ARG A 448 -0.36 -47.33 18.72
C ARG A 448 -1.14 -47.61 17.43
N GLU A 449 -2.42 -47.25 17.36
CA GLU A 449 -3.21 -47.29 16.12
C GLU A 449 -2.80 -46.20 15.12
N MET A 450 -2.47 -44.98 15.58
CA MET A 450 -1.99 -43.93 14.67
C MET A 450 -0.62 -44.27 14.05
N SER A 451 0.26 -44.98 14.77
CA SER A 451 1.57 -45.40 14.25
C SER A 451 1.47 -46.38 13.07
N LEU A 452 0.40 -47.19 13.01
CA LEU A 452 0.17 -48.17 11.95
C LEU A 452 -0.64 -47.60 10.77
N SER A 453 -1.38 -46.51 10.98
CA SER A 453 -2.14 -45.81 9.91
C SER A 453 -1.38 -44.64 9.27
N LEU A 454 -0.29 -44.16 9.87
CA LEU A 454 0.48 -43.00 9.38
C LEU A 454 1.60 -43.36 8.38
N ALA A 455 1.81 -44.64 8.07
CA ALA A 455 2.70 -45.06 6.98
C ALA A 455 2.16 -44.69 5.57
N SER A 456 0.93 -44.21 5.46
CA SER A 456 0.26 -43.98 4.16
C SER A 456 -0.37 -42.58 3.99
N ALA A 457 -0.24 -41.67 4.95
CA ALA A 457 -0.93 -40.37 4.91
C ALA A 457 0.01 -39.22 4.51
N ARG A 458 -0.08 -38.78 3.24
CA ARG A 458 0.49 -37.50 2.79
C ARG A 458 -0.39 -36.36 3.29
N ILE A 459 0.01 -35.67 4.36
CA ILE A 459 -0.71 -34.48 4.83
C ILE A 459 -0.22 -33.27 4.04
N TRP A 460 -1.08 -32.72 3.19
CA TRP A 460 -0.92 -31.38 2.61
C TRP A 460 -1.54 -30.37 3.57
N ILE A 461 -0.70 -29.56 4.22
CA ILE A 461 -1.17 -28.40 4.99
C ILE A 461 -1.13 -27.21 4.03
N ALA A 462 -2.26 -26.94 3.38
CA ALA A 462 -2.45 -25.76 2.57
C ALA A 462 -3.16 -24.70 3.42
N ASP A 463 -2.38 -23.81 4.00
CA ASP A 463 -2.76 -22.42 4.19
C ASP A 463 -1.46 -21.61 4.32
N SER A 464 -1.29 -20.65 3.42
CA SER A 464 -0.23 -19.62 3.37
C SER A 464 1.21 -19.96 2.95
N LYS A 465 1.48 -21.01 2.17
CA LYS A 465 2.85 -21.27 1.64
C LYS A 465 2.92 -21.25 0.11
N PRO A 466 4.06 -20.85 -0.49
CA PRO A 466 4.23 -20.85 -1.94
C PRO A 466 4.01 -22.25 -2.54
N PRO A 467 3.51 -22.35 -3.80
CA PRO A 467 3.34 -23.63 -4.45
C PRO A 467 4.67 -24.41 -4.48
N GLY A 468 4.72 -25.58 -3.84
CA GLY A 468 5.90 -26.45 -3.82
C GLY A 468 6.62 -26.60 -2.48
N ALA A 469 6.21 -25.88 -1.43
CA ALA A 469 6.76 -26.09 -0.09
C ALA A 469 6.31 -27.44 0.50
N VAL A 470 7.28 -28.30 0.83
CA VAL A 470 7.01 -29.60 1.48
C VAL A 470 7.45 -29.49 2.93
N LEU A 471 6.49 -29.55 3.85
CA LEU A 471 6.72 -29.62 5.29
C LEU A 471 6.61 -31.08 5.74
N ARG A 472 7.63 -31.61 6.43
CA ARG A 472 7.60 -32.96 7.02
C ARG A 472 8.10 -32.95 8.44
N LEU A 473 7.52 -33.81 9.26
CA LEU A 473 7.97 -34.07 10.62
C LEU A 473 8.84 -35.34 10.62
N THR A 474 10.04 -35.31 11.17
CA THR A 474 10.96 -36.46 11.26
C THR A 474 11.77 -36.44 12.54
N ARG A 475 12.30 -37.58 12.98
CA ARG A 475 13.37 -37.59 13.98
C ARG A 475 14.70 -37.21 13.35
N LEU A 476 15.59 -36.59 14.12
CA LEU A 476 16.93 -36.25 13.67
C LEU A 476 17.72 -37.50 13.23
N SER A 477 17.62 -38.59 14.00
CA SER A 477 18.19 -39.90 13.70
C SER A 477 17.69 -40.52 12.38
N GLU A 478 16.51 -40.10 11.92
CA GLU A 478 15.85 -40.64 10.73
C GLU A 478 16.11 -39.83 9.46
N LEU A 479 16.87 -38.72 9.51
CA LEU A 479 17.21 -37.91 8.32
C LEU A 479 17.90 -38.69 7.19
N SER A 480 18.48 -39.85 7.48
CA SER A 480 19.12 -40.74 6.51
C SER A 480 18.14 -41.62 5.71
N ASN A 481 16.84 -41.57 6.02
CA ASN A 481 15.85 -42.45 5.41
C ASN A 481 15.49 -41.95 3.99
N PRO A 482 15.66 -42.75 2.92
CA PRO A 482 15.51 -42.28 1.52
C PRO A 482 14.08 -41.81 1.13
N ILE A 483 13.08 -42.04 2.00
CA ILE A 483 11.67 -41.65 1.79
C ILE A 483 11.45 -40.11 1.71
N PHE A 484 12.47 -39.30 2.01
CA PHE A 484 12.37 -37.84 1.92
C PHE A 484 12.25 -37.28 0.49
N PHE A 485 12.58 -38.05 -0.57
CA PHE A 485 12.95 -37.44 -1.86
C PHE A 485 12.35 -38.08 -3.13
N GLU A 486 11.23 -38.80 -3.05
CA GLU A 486 10.57 -39.36 -4.24
C GLU A 486 10.10 -38.32 -5.29
N SER A 487 10.19 -37.02 -5.02
CA SER A 487 9.80 -35.94 -5.94
C SER A 487 10.89 -34.92 -6.28
N SER A 488 12.17 -35.16 -5.93
CA SER A 488 13.27 -34.24 -6.26
C SER A 488 13.98 -34.64 -7.55
N SER A 489 14.58 -33.66 -8.24
CA SER A 489 15.59 -33.94 -9.26
C SER A 489 16.72 -34.78 -8.65
N ALA A 490 17.15 -35.83 -9.34
CA ALA A 490 18.14 -36.82 -8.87
C ALA A 490 19.42 -36.23 -8.21
N PRO A 491 19.99 -35.09 -8.67
CA PRO A 491 21.23 -34.55 -8.10
C PRO A 491 21.11 -34.07 -6.64
N ILE A 492 19.95 -33.53 -6.24
CA ILE A 492 19.75 -32.97 -4.89
C ILE A 492 19.60 -34.11 -3.87
N ALA A 493 18.87 -35.16 -4.21
CA ALA A 493 18.68 -36.33 -3.36
C ALA A 493 20.02 -37.03 -3.06
N GLU A 494 20.87 -37.17 -4.08
CA GLU A 494 22.19 -37.79 -3.96
C GLU A 494 23.12 -36.95 -3.07
N HIS A 495 23.18 -35.64 -3.28
CA HIS A 495 24.03 -34.75 -2.48
C HIS A 495 23.55 -34.54 -1.05
N PHE A 496 22.23 -34.45 -0.83
CA PHE A 496 21.70 -34.41 0.52
C PHE A 496 22.05 -35.68 1.28
N SER A 497 21.85 -36.85 0.66
CA SER A 497 22.19 -38.15 1.27
C SER A 497 23.67 -38.23 1.70
N GLN A 498 24.58 -37.66 0.91
CA GLN A 498 26.00 -37.55 1.25
C GLN A 498 26.28 -36.58 2.42
N SER A 499 25.41 -35.60 2.64
CA SER A 499 25.56 -34.54 3.65
C SER A 499 24.80 -34.85 4.95
N VAL A 500 23.87 -35.82 4.95
CA VAL A 500 23.07 -36.21 6.13
C VAL A 500 23.91 -36.43 7.39
N PRO A 501 25.05 -37.16 7.36
CA PRO A 501 25.84 -37.36 8.57
C PRO A 501 26.39 -36.06 9.16
N GLU A 502 26.77 -35.10 8.31
CA GLU A 502 27.22 -33.77 8.76
C GLU A 502 26.06 -32.98 9.37
N ILE A 503 24.90 -32.96 8.70
CA ILE A 503 23.67 -32.30 9.17
C ILE A 503 23.26 -32.89 10.53
N GLN A 504 23.24 -34.22 10.65
CA GLN A 504 22.91 -34.93 11.88
C GLN A 504 23.88 -34.59 13.00
N ASN A 505 25.19 -34.63 12.75
CA ASN A 505 26.18 -34.29 13.77
C ASN A 505 26.07 -32.85 14.25
N ARG A 506 25.83 -31.89 13.34
CA ARG A 506 25.66 -30.48 13.69
C ARG A 506 24.38 -30.23 14.49
N LEU A 507 23.24 -30.69 13.99
CA LEU A 507 21.95 -30.57 14.69
C LEU A 507 21.99 -31.31 16.04
N CYS A 508 22.64 -32.47 16.11
CA CYS A 508 22.85 -33.19 17.36
C CYS A 508 23.67 -32.36 18.35
N GLY A 509 24.77 -31.73 17.90
CA GLY A 509 25.55 -30.80 18.72
C GLY A 509 24.72 -29.62 19.24
N LEU A 510 23.84 -29.08 18.40
CA LEU A 510 22.93 -27.98 18.77
C LEU A 510 21.84 -28.41 19.75
N PHE A 511 21.34 -29.65 19.65
CA PHE A 511 20.35 -30.22 20.57
C PHE A 511 20.97 -30.98 21.75
N GLY A 512 22.20 -30.62 22.14
CA GLY A 512 22.86 -31.16 23.34
C GLY A 512 23.14 -32.66 23.27
N GLY A 513 23.42 -33.19 22.08
CA GLY A 513 23.70 -34.61 21.84
C GLY A 513 22.47 -35.49 21.58
N CYS A 514 21.27 -34.91 21.45
CA CYS A 514 20.03 -35.68 21.31
C CYS A 514 19.70 -35.98 19.84
N LEU A 515 19.93 -37.22 19.40
CA LEU A 515 19.55 -37.71 18.08
C LEU A 515 18.05 -38.04 17.94
N ASP A 516 17.30 -38.10 19.04
CA ASP A 516 15.88 -38.52 19.01
C ASP A 516 14.89 -37.34 18.96
N ARG A 517 15.39 -36.11 18.75
CA ARG A 517 14.56 -34.91 18.62
C ARG A 517 13.72 -34.92 17.35
N TRP A 518 12.47 -34.48 17.47
CA TRP A 518 11.60 -34.26 16.31
C TRP A 518 11.87 -32.91 15.65
N LEU A 519 11.91 -32.91 14.32
CA LEU A 519 12.19 -31.78 13.48
C LEU A 519 11.10 -31.59 12.44
N TRP A 520 10.67 -30.34 12.26
CA TRP A 520 10.01 -29.92 11.04
C TRP A 520 11.07 -29.60 10.00
N VAL A 521 11.07 -30.37 8.91
CA VAL A 521 11.89 -30.11 7.73
C VAL A 521 11.00 -29.45 6.69
N GLU A 522 11.35 -28.24 6.30
CA GLU A 522 10.68 -27.49 5.25
C GLU A 522 11.60 -27.29 4.06
N ARG A 523 11.14 -27.64 2.87
CA ARG A 523 11.86 -27.37 1.63
C ARG A 523 11.27 -26.16 0.92
N THR A 524 12.13 -25.20 0.59
CA THR A 524 11.79 -24.05 -0.27
C THR A 524 12.85 -23.93 -1.36
N GLY A 525 12.55 -24.38 -2.58
CA GLY A 525 13.53 -24.47 -3.67
C GLY A 525 14.66 -25.47 -3.37
N ASP A 526 15.90 -24.98 -3.38
CA ASP A 526 17.12 -25.75 -3.05
C ASP A 526 17.56 -25.59 -1.59
N ILE A 527 16.73 -24.95 -0.76
CA ILE A 527 16.98 -24.71 0.66
C ILE A 527 16.15 -25.68 1.50
N LEU A 528 16.80 -26.27 2.51
CA LEU A 528 16.15 -27.04 3.56
C LEU A 528 16.25 -26.30 4.89
N TRP A 529 15.09 -26.09 5.50
CA TRP A 529 14.90 -25.49 6.81
C TRP A 529 14.62 -26.58 7.83
N PHE A 530 15.31 -26.56 8.96
CA PHE A 530 15.09 -27.48 10.08
C PHE A 530 14.60 -26.68 11.27
N ASN A 531 13.44 -27.04 11.84
CA ASN A 531 12.90 -26.43 13.06
C ASN A 531 12.69 -27.50 14.15
N ASP A 532 13.08 -27.23 15.39
CA ASP A 532 12.83 -28.14 16.52
C ASP A 532 11.33 -28.19 16.86
N ALA A 533 10.70 -29.34 16.59
CA ALA A 533 9.28 -29.58 16.83
C ALA A 533 8.94 -29.80 18.31
N GLU A 534 9.92 -30.16 19.15
CA GLU A 534 9.74 -30.46 20.56
C GLU A 534 9.95 -29.25 21.48
N SER A 535 10.68 -28.23 20.99
CA SER A 535 10.93 -26.97 21.70
C SER A 535 9.65 -26.32 22.27
N ARG A 536 8.51 -26.43 21.59
CA ARG A 536 7.20 -25.91 22.02
C ARG A 536 6.53 -26.71 23.14
N ARG A 537 6.87 -28.00 23.30
CA ARG A 537 6.20 -28.92 24.23
C ARG A 537 6.82 -28.91 25.63
N GLU A 538 8.11 -28.60 25.73
CA GLU A 538 8.87 -28.69 26.98
C GLU A 538 8.74 -27.46 27.89
N GLY A 539 7.98 -26.43 27.51
CA GLY A 539 7.86 -25.19 28.29
C GLY A 539 9.20 -24.44 28.48
N ARG A 540 10.24 -24.85 27.76
CA ARG A 540 11.52 -24.14 27.68
C ARG A 540 11.36 -22.97 26.73
N PRO A 541 12.13 -21.87 26.89
CA PRO A 541 12.16 -20.79 25.90
C PRO A 541 12.37 -21.43 24.53
N GLY A 542 11.39 -21.26 23.64
CA GLY A 542 11.41 -21.94 22.35
C GLY A 542 12.52 -21.35 21.51
N TYR A 543 13.70 -21.94 21.53
CA TYR A 543 14.71 -21.67 20.51
C TYR A 543 14.15 -22.23 19.20
N SER A 544 13.53 -21.37 18.39
CA SER A 544 13.34 -21.66 16.96
C SER A 544 14.72 -21.64 16.33
N PHE A 545 15.37 -22.80 16.32
CA PHE A 545 16.59 -22.97 15.53
C PHE A 545 16.16 -23.06 14.07
N GLU A 546 16.54 -22.10 13.24
CA GLU A 546 16.34 -22.10 11.79
C GLU A 546 17.72 -22.32 11.12
N ALA A 547 18.07 -23.56 10.79
CA ALA A 547 19.24 -23.82 9.91
C ALA A 547 18.79 -23.91 8.46
N ALA A 548 19.47 -23.16 7.59
CA ALA A 548 19.32 -23.25 6.14
C ALA A 548 20.55 -23.94 5.54
N TYR A 549 20.33 -25.06 4.85
CA TYR A 549 21.37 -25.69 4.01
C TYR A 549 21.23 -25.18 2.57
N PHE A 550 22.30 -24.58 2.02
CA PHE A 550 22.33 -24.04 0.67
C PHE A 550 23.23 -24.86 -0.25
N HIS A 551 22.70 -25.24 -1.42
CA HIS A 551 23.47 -25.90 -2.45
C HIS A 551 23.64 -24.96 -3.66
N SER A 552 24.87 -24.53 -3.95
CA SER A 552 25.20 -23.88 -5.23
C SER A 552 26.14 -24.75 -6.04
N HIS A 553 26.08 -24.64 -7.37
CA HIS A 553 26.99 -25.33 -8.29
C HIS A 553 28.48 -25.01 -8.06
N HIS A 554 28.83 -24.03 -7.22
CA HIS A 554 30.22 -23.58 -7.01
C HIS A 554 30.72 -23.55 -5.55
N SER A 555 29.88 -23.80 -4.53
CA SER A 555 30.39 -23.99 -3.16
C SER A 555 29.41 -24.70 -2.22
N LYS A 556 29.95 -25.53 -1.32
CA LYS A 556 29.27 -26.06 -0.14
C LYS A 556 29.43 -25.05 1.01
N LYS A 557 28.46 -24.16 1.23
CA LYS A 557 28.49 -23.23 2.36
C LYS A 557 27.21 -23.36 3.18
N TRP A 558 27.39 -23.57 4.48
CA TRP A 558 26.35 -23.43 5.49
C TRP A 558 26.17 -21.95 5.83
N LEU A 559 24.91 -21.49 5.89
CA LEU A 559 24.56 -20.20 6.48
C LEU A 559 23.79 -20.52 7.77
N GLU A 560 24.46 -20.37 8.90
CA GLU A 560 23.85 -20.56 10.22
C GLU A 560 23.15 -19.25 10.62
N PHE A 561 21.82 -19.27 10.72
CA PHE A 561 21.04 -18.17 11.26
C PHE A 561 20.60 -18.54 12.68
N PHE A 562 21.13 -17.86 13.68
CA PHE A 562 20.60 -17.92 15.04
C PHE A 562 19.56 -16.81 15.20
N VAL A 563 18.28 -17.18 15.31
CA VAL A 563 17.22 -16.25 15.71
C VAL A 563 16.67 -16.68 17.07
N PRO A 564 17.20 -16.15 18.19
CA PRO A 564 16.58 -16.37 19.48
C PRO A 564 15.26 -15.60 19.55
N SER A 565 14.14 -16.31 19.60
CA SER A 565 12.84 -15.72 19.92
C SER A 565 12.73 -15.51 21.43
N ARG A 566 12.70 -14.25 21.89
CA ARG A 566 12.35 -13.93 23.30
C ARG A 566 10.84 -14.17 23.51
N PRO A 567 10.42 -14.74 24.66
CA PRO A 567 9.01 -14.85 24.99
C PRO A 567 8.41 -13.45 25.22
N SER A 568 7.18 -13.23 24.76
CA SER A 568 6.35 -12.13 25.22
C SER A 568 5.96 -12.42 26.68
N GLU A 569 6.57 -11.72 27.64
CA GLU A 569 6.17 -11.82 29.04
C GLU A 569 4.81 -11.14 29.22
N SER A 570 3.78 -11.94 29.54
CA SER A 570 2.58 -11.42 30.20
C SER A 570 2.94 -11.12 31.67
N PRO A 571 2.56 -9.96 32.23
CA PRO A 571 2.89 -9.63 33.61
C PRO A 571 2.07 -10.53 34.55
N ASN A 572 2.73 -11.43 35.27
CA ASN A 572 2.11 -12.19 36.34
C ASN A 572 2.55 -11.60 37.69
N PRO A 573 1.61 -11.12 38.53
CA PRO A 573 1.93 -10.58 39.84
C PRO A 573 1.95 -11.72 40.86
N GLY A 574 3.13 -12.07 41.38
CA GLY A 574 3.21 -13.07 42.43
C GLY A 574 4.64 -13.34 42.87
N GLY A 575 5.01 -12.78 44.01
CA GLY A 575 6.35 -12.89 44.59
C GLY A 575 6.75 -14.28 45.06
N GLY A 576 8.06 -14.45 45.22
CA GLY A 576 8.68 -15.59 45.87
C GLY A 576 10.18 -15.35 45.98
N GLU A 577 10.63 -14.98 47.18
CA GLU A 577 12.02 -14.75 47.55
C GLU A 577 12.90 -15.99 47.40
N GLY A 578 14.19 -15.77 47.09
CA GLY A 578 15.28 -16.57 47.64
C GLY A 578 16.00 -17.50 46.65
N GLY A 579 17.17 -17.07 46.19
CA GLY A 579 18.16 -17.96 45.58
C GLY A 579 19.22 -17.22 44.78
N GLU A 580 20.22 -16.65 45.45
CA GLU A 580 21.47 -16.23 44.82
C GLU A 580 22.14 -17.46 44.19
N LYS A 581 22.05 -17.57 42.85
CA LYS A 581 22.97 -18.35 42.04
C LYS A 581 23.79 -17.40 41.20
N GLU A 582 25.10 -17.61 41.27
CA GLU A 582 26.14 -16.90 40.54
C GLU A 582 25.71 -16.62 39.10
N LYS A 583 25.62 -15.33 38.76
CA LYS A 583 25.50 -14.84 37.39
C LYS A 583 26.78 -15.22 36.65
N GLY A 584 26.78 -16.43 36.08
CA GLY A 584 27.59 -16.72 34.91
C GLY A 584 27.23 -15.72 33.83
N ASP A 585 28.26 -15.27 33.11
CA ASP A 585 28.27 -14.24 32.08
C ASP A 585 27.33 -14.59 30.90
N GLU A 586 26.01 -14.53 31.12
CA GLU A 586 24.93 -14.72 30.14
C GLU A 586 24.73 -13.48 29.25
N ASN A 587 25.77 -12.67 29.06
CA ASN A 587 25.91 -11.89 27.82
C ASN A 587 26.27 -12.86 26.69
N ALA A 588 25.34 -13.77 26.38
CA ALA A 588 25.32 -14.46 25.10
C ALA A 588 25.43 -13.38 24.03
N LYS A 589 26.57 -13.37 23.32
CA LYS A 589 26.95 -12.38 22.31
C LYS A 589 25.71 -12.00 21.50
N LEU A 590 25.21 -10.79 21.75
CA LEU A 590 24.17 -10.18 20.93
C LEU A 590 24.65 -10.31 19.47
N GLY A 591 23.76 -10.81 18.60
CA GLY A 591 24.07 -11.00 17.19
C GLY A 591 24.42 -9.67 16.50
N PRO A 592 24.87 -9.69 15.24
CA PRO A 592 25.39 -8.51 14.53
C PRO A 592 24.45 -7.30 14.47
N ILE A 593 23.15 -7.47 14.73
CA ILE A 593 22.14 -6.39 14.78
C ILE A 593 22.47 -5.32 15.83
N ASP A 594 23.05 -5.67 16.97
CA ASP A 594 23.32 -4.72 18.07
C ASP A 594 24.26 -3.57 17.67
N ARG A 595 25.05 -3.77 16.61
CA ARG A 595 25.96 -2.78 16.02
C ARG A 595 25.27 -1.75 15.14
N LEU A 596 24.04 -1.99 14.70
CA LEU A 596 23.30 -1.06 13.86
C LEU A 596 22.97 0.22 14.63
N LYS A 597 23.13 1.37 14.00
CA LYS A 597 22.86 2.68 14.60
C LYS A 597 21.40 3.04 14.36
N PRO A 598 20.56 3.12 15.41
CA PRO A 598 19.19 3.57 15.24
C PRO A 598 19.23 5.06 14.88
N SER A 599 18.39 5.40 13.91
CA SER A 599 18.27 6.75 13.38
C SER A 599 16.79 7.03 13.10
N MET A 600 16.46 8.27 12.77
CA MET A 600 15.11 8.64 12.37
C MET A 600 15.13 9.72 11.30
N ILE A 601 14.22 9.59 10.36
CA ILE A 601 14.04 10.55 9.27
C ILE A 601 13.23 11.72 9.79
N THR A 602 13.72 12.93 9.55
CA THR A 602 13.06 14.15 9.98
C THR A 602 12.00 14.50 8.94
N SER A 603 10.90 13.77 8.97
CA SER A 603 9.74 13.96 8.11
C SER A 603 8.94 15.23 8.46
N VAL A 604 9.61 16.29 8.92
CA VAL A 604 8.98 17.54 9.33
C VAL A 604 9.71 18.72 8.71
N SER A 605 8.92 19.74 8.39
CA SER A 605 9.39 21.07 8.00
C SER A 605 10.54 21.59 8.88
N LEU A 606 11.51 22.34 8.36
CA LEU A 606 12.51 23.15 9.11
C LEU A 606 11.85 23.95 10.26
N HIS A 607 10.60 24.40 10.10
CA HIS A 607 9.87 25.09 11.17
C HIS A 607 9.51 24.17 12.36
N GLY A 608 9.14 22.93 12.05
CA GLY A 608 8.87 21.88 13.02
C GLY A 608 10.13 21.13 13.47
N PHE A 609 11.26 21.35 12.80
CA PHE A 609 12.49 20.57 12.96
C PHE A 609 13.10 20.70 14.36
N GLU A 610 13.45 21.91 14.81
CA GLU A 610 14.01 22.12 16.16
C GLU A 610 13.01 21.73 17.28
N PRO A 611 11.70 22.09 17.22
CA PRO A 611 10.72 21.55 18.14
C PRO A 611 10.60 20.02 18.13
N ALA A 612 10.64 19.37 16.97
CA ALA A 612 10.53 17.92 16.86
C ALA A 612 11.73 17.23 17.50
N LEU A 613 12.95 17.67 17.15
CA LEU A 613 14.20 17.10 17.66
C LEU A 613 14.38 17.28 19.17
N ARG A 614 13.78 18.32 19.79
CA ARG A 614 13.86 18.53 21.24
C ARG A 614 13.32 17.35 22.05
N GLY A 615 12.41 16.56 21.49
CA GLY A 615 11.89 15.36 22.14
C GLY A 615 12.65 14.08 21.81
N TRP A 616 13.64 14.11 20.90
CA TRP A 616 14.32 12.89 20.45
C TRP A 616 15.49 12.59 21.38
N PRO A 617 15.84 11.31 21.61
CA PRO A 617 17.07 10.95 22.31
C PRO A 617 18.31 11.54 21.63
N THR A 618 19.33 11.94 22.39
CA THR A 618 20.60 12.44 21.82
C THR A 618 21.44 11.33 21.18
N SER A 619 21.21 10.08 21.62
CA SER A 619 21.84 8.88 21.10
C SER A 619 21.29 8.40 19.75
N LEU A 620 20.18 8.99 19.29
CA LEU A 620 19.55 8.68 18.02
C LEU A 620 20.20 9.48 16.90
N GLY A 621 20.60 8.80 15.82
CA GLY A 621 21.00 9.47 14.59
C GLY A 621 19.81 10.13 13.89
N ILE A 622 20.11 11.05 12.98
CA ILE A 622 19.08 11.70 12.18
C ILE A 622 19.41 11.68 10.70
N GLU A 623 18.36 11.53 9.91
CA GLU A 623 18.35 11.79 8.49
C GLU A 623 17.47 12.98 8.19
N PHE A 624 17.98 13.86 7.36
CA PHE A 624 17.24 15.04 6.97
C PHE A 624 16.39 14.72 5.77
N TYR A 625 15.07 14.67 5.93
CA TYR A 625 14.19 14.66 4.78
C TYR A 625 14.30 16.01 4.07
N GLY A 626 14.92 15.98 2.90
CA GLY A 626 15.14 17.12 2.06
C GLY A 626 13.81 17.71 1.59
N PHE A 627 13.44 18.83 2.22
CA PHE A 627 12.68 19.92 1.62
C PHE A 627 11.18 19.69 1.40
N MET A 628 10.42 19.81 2.49
CA MET A 628 9.00 20.17 2.37
C MET A 628 8.86 21.61 1.90
N HIS A 629 7.86 21.88 1.05
CA HIS A 629 7.58 23.20 0.49
C HIS A 629 7.52 24.35 1.52
N SER A 630 7.14 24.06 2.78
CA SER A 630 7.08 25.04 3.87
C SER A 630 8.42 25.62 4.33
N ASP A 631 9.55 25.05 3.90
CA ASP A 631 10.86 25.26 4.55
C ASP A 631 11.69 26.36 3.92
N PHE A 632 11.49 26.59 2.62
CA PHE A 632 12.26 27.57 1.87
C PHE A 632 11.88 29.02 2.17
N ASP A 633 10.65 29.30 2.63
CA ASP A 633 10.16 30.65 2.92
C ASP A 633 11.03 31.41 3.95
N LYS A 634 11.82 30.69 4.76
CA LYS A 634 12.72 31.26 5.78
C LYS A 634 14.19 31.26 5.40
N VAL A 635 14.59 30.43 4.44
CA VAL A 635 15.97 30.37 3.93
C VAL A 635 16.14 31.27 2.70
N GLY A 636 15.05 31.54 1.95
CA GLY A 636 15.10 32.18 0.64
C GLY A 636 14.30 33.47 0.43
N GLY A 637 13.64 34.04 1.46
CA GLY A 637 12.74 35.18 1.26
C GLY A 637 11.34 34.75 0.80
N ARG A 638 10.31 35.54 1.10
CA ARG A 638 8.90 35.12 1.11
C ARG A 638 8.21 35.00 -0.26
N ASP A 639 8.90 35.28 -1.36
CA ASP A 639 8.18 35.78 -2.54
C ASP A 639 7.76 34.73 -3.58
N GLU A 640 8.14 33.45 -3.47
CA GLU A 640 7.80 32.47 -4.52
C GLU A 640 7.26 31.14 -3.97
N LEU A 641 6.03 31.17 -3.42
CA LEU A 641 5.21 30.00 -3.06
C LEU A 641 4.91 29.04 -4.25
N ASN A 642 5.47 29.26 -5.43
CA ASN A 642 5.06 28.60 -6.67
C ASN A 642 6.05 27.55 -7.20
N ALA A 643 7.32 27.54 -6.77
CA ALA A 643 8.33 26.59 -7.26
C ALA A 643 8.25 25.21 -6.56
N ALA A 644 8.53 24.12 -7.31
CA ALA A 644 8.59 22.77 -6.76
C ALA A 644 9.71 22.60 -5.73
N SER A 645 9.60 21.66 -4.78
CA SER A 645 10.66 21.44 -3.76
C SER A 645 12.02 21.18 -4.41
N VAL A 646 12.03 20.43 -5.51
CA VAL A 646 13.24 20.13 -6.31
C VAL A 646 13.78 21.39 -6.99
N GLU A 647 12.93 22.21 -7.61
CA GLU A 647 13.34 23.46 -8.25
C GLU A 647 13.91 24.47 -7.25
N ARG A 648 13.31 24.56 -6.06
CA ARG A 648 13.83 25.41 -5.00
C ARG A 648 15.17 24.93 -4.48
N LEU A 649 15.32 23.63 -4.28
CA LEU A 649 16.59 23.03 -3.90
C LEU A 649 17.65 23.30 -4.98
N ALA A 650 17.30 23.16 -6.26
CA ALA A 650 18.17 23.47 -7.40
C ALA A 650 18.58 24.95 -7.46
N GLY A 651 17.68 25.86 -7.09
CA GLY A 651 17.90 27.30 -7.12
C GLY A 651 18.63 27.88 -5.90
N LEU A 652 18.99 27.06 -4.90
CA LEU A 652 19.70 27.57 -3.72
C LEU A 652 21.09 28.10 -4.08
N THR A 653 21.37 29.32 -3.62
CA THR A 653 22.70 29.93 -3.69
C THR A 653 23.62 29.38 -2.60
N SER A 654 24.94 29.53 -2.76
CA SER A 654 25.91 29.10 -1.74
C SER A 654 25.70 29.77 -0.37
N GLU A 655 25.26 31.03 -0.34
CA GLU A 655 24.93 31.73 0.90
C GLU A 655 23.72 31.09 1.60
N GLN A 656 22.68 30.75 0.84
CA GLN A 656 21.49 30.06 1.35
C GLN A 656 21.82 28.64 1.84
N LEU A 657 22.68 27.91 1.12
CA LEU A 657 23.17 26.60 1.54
C LEU A 657 23.95 26.67 2.86
N MET A 658 24.80 27.68 3.04
CA MET A 658 25.52 27.91 4.30
C MET A 658 24.57 28.25 5.45
N ALA A 659 23.58 29.11 5.20
CA ALA A 659 22.55 29.44 6.20
C ALA A 659 21.73 28.21 6.60
N LEU A 660 21.35 27.39 5.63
CA LEU A 660 20.65 26.12 5.84
C LEU A 660 21.50 25.13 6.64
N ALA A 661 22.77 24.93 6.27
CA ALA A 661 23.70 24.08 7.00
C ALA A 661 23.81 24.50 8.46
N GLY A 662 23.90 25.81 8.73
CA GLY A 662 23.92 26.35 10.09
C GLY A 662 22.62 26.08 10.85
N ALA A 663 21.46 26.14 10.20
CA ALA A 663 20.18 25.81 10.82
C ALA A 663 20.07 24.32 11.17
N ILE A 664 20.43 23.45 10.22
CA ILE A 664 20.50 21.99 10.39
C ILE A 664 21.45 21.65 11.55
N HIS A 665 22.68 22.17 11.54
CA HIS A 665 23.67 21.92 12.59
C HIS A 665 23.16 22.35 13.97
N ARG A 666 22.58 23.55 14.10
CA ARG A 666 22.07 24.04 15.38
C ARG A 666 20.96 23.15 15.91
N ALA A 667 20.00 22.78 15.06
CA ALA A 667 18.86 22.01 15.51
C ALA A 667 19.18 20.54 15.76
N ALA A 668 20.13 19.94 15.02
CA ALA A 668 20.64 18.60 15.30
C ALA A 668 21.24 18.47 16.72
N GLY A 669 21.88 19.54 17.22
CA GLY A 669 22.56 19.52 18.52
C GLY A 669 23.72 18.51 18.52
N GLU A 670 23.77 17.60 19.48
CA GLU A 670 24.84 16.59 19.54
C GLU A 670 24.56 15.35 18.67
N ARG A 671 23.36 15.25 18.07
CA ARG A 671 22.96 14.06 17.30
C ARG A 671 23.79 13.90 16.03
N PRO A 672 24.20 12.67 15.69
CA PRO A 672 24.88 12.41 14.43
C PRO A 672 23.91 12.55 13.26
N ILE A 673 24.40 13.13 12.17
CA ILE A 673 23.62 13.29 10.93
C ILE A 673 24.12 12.24 9.95
N HIS A 674 23.28 11.30 9.51
CA HIS A 674 23.69 10.19 8.65
C HIS A 674 23.56 10.49 7.16
N GLY A 675 22.57 11.29 6.77
CA GLY A 675 22.36 11.63 5.38
C GLY A 675 21.15 12.51 5.13
N PHE A 676 20.81 12.63 3.86
CA PHE A 676 19.64 13.34 3.37
C PHE A 676 18.72 12.36 2.65
N ALA A 677 17.46 12.26 3.06
CA ALA A 677 16.42 11.54 2.34
C ALA A 677 15.77 12.47 1.31
N SER A 678 15.45 12.01 0.10
CA SER A 678 14.91 12.90 -0.95
C SER A 678 14.05 12.20 -2.00
N PHE A 679 12.96 12.87 -2.39
CA PHE A 679 12.11 12.47 -3.52
C PHE A 679 12.34 13.41 -4.71
N ILE A 680 13.20 12.98 -5.67
CA ILE A 680 13.59 13.79 -6.84
C ILE A 680 13.30 13.01 -8.14
N PRO A 681 12.05 12.61 -8.44
CA PRO A 681 11.71 11.75 -9.58
C PRO A 681 12.19 12.28 -10.94
N GLU A 682 12.47 13.58 -11.08
CA GLU A 682 12.98 14.20 -12.30
C GLU A 682 14.35 13.68 -12.72
N PHE A 683 15.15 13.12 -11.81
CA PHE A 683 16.46 12.55 -12.16
C PHE A 683 16.37 11.27 -13.01
N ALA A 684 15.18 10.65 -13.15
CA ALA A 684 14.96 9.53 -14.06
C ALA A 684 14.63 9.96 -15.49
N ARG A 685 14.56 11.27 -15.76
CA ARG A 685 14.28 11.77 -17.10
C ARG A 685 15.52 11.61 -17.99
N PRO A 686 15.37 11.03 -19.20
CA PRO A 686 16.40 11.10 -20.22
C PRO A 686 16.73 12.56 -20.47
N SER A 687 18.01 12.89 -20.44
CA SER A 687 18.44 14.25 -20.70
C SER A 687 18.66 14.42 -22.20
N ASP A 688 17.84 15.22 -22.88
CA ASP A 688 18.19 15.66 -24.22
C ASP A 688 19.54 16.41 -24.15
N GLU A 689 20.50 16.00 -24.98
CA GLU A 689 21.96 16.19 -24.78
C GLU A 689 22.45 17.67 -24.70
N ALA A 690 21.59 18.67 -24.92
CA ALA A 690 22.00 20.07 -24.98
C ALA A 690 21.76 20.89 -23.70
N ASP A 691 20.72 20.61 -22.90
CA ASP A 691 20.34 21.40 -21.70
C ASP A 691 20.40 20.57 -20.39
N ALA A 692 21.02 19.40 -20.46
CA ALA A 692 20.98 18.34 -19.47
C ALA A 692 21.70 18.61 -18.13
N ALA A 693 22.76 19.44 -18.12
CA ALA A 693 23.63 19.59 -16.96
C ALA A 693 23.00 20.45 -15.84
N ASP A 694 21.99 21.24 -16.19
CA ASP A 694 21.33 22.22 -15.32
C ASP A 694 19.86 21.85 -15.06
N SER A 695 19.49 20.59 -15.28
CA SER A 695 18.14 20.13 -14.92
C SER A 695 17.91 20.32 -13.42
N PRO A 696 16.69 20.70 -12.99
CA PRO A 696 16.40 20.90 -11.57
C PRO A 696 16.76 19.69 -10.70
N GLY A 697 16.53 18.46 -11.19
CA GLY A 697 16.90 17.25 -10.44
C GLY A 697 18.41 17.09 -10.22
N ILE A 698 19.23 17.35 -11.24
CA ILE A 698 20.70 17.28 -11.13
C ILE A 698 21.21 18.40 -10.22
N MET A 699 20.74 19.63 -10.41
CA MET A 699 21.14 20.77 -9.60
C MET A 699 20.73 20.60 -8.14
N ALA A 700 19.56 20.00 -7.88
CA ALA A 700 19.13 19.66 -6.54
C ALA A 700 20.09 18.68 -5.84
N LEU A 701 20.49 17.60 -6.53
CA LEU A 701 21.47 16.65 -6.00
C LEU A 701 22.85 17.29 -5.79
N ARG A 702 23.30 18.18 -6.69
CA ARG A 702 24.55 18.95 -6.49
C ARG A 702 24.48 19.81 -5.24
N ASN A 703 23.37 20.50 -5.02
CA ASN A 703 23.18 21.35 -3.85
C ASN A 703 23.13 20.53 -2.55
N LEU A 704 22.59 19.31 -2.57
CA LEU A 704 22.72 18.35 -1.47
C LEU A 704 24.18 17.95 -1.20
N CYS A 705 24.97 17.68 -2.25
CA CYS A 705 26.40 17.39 -2.11
C CYS A 705 27.16 18.57 -1.49
N GLN A 706 26.88 19.79 -1.94
CA GLN A 706 27.46 21.02 -1.38
C GLN A 706 27.05 21.21 0.08
N LEU A 707 25.77 21.01 0.41
CA LEU A 707 25.25 21.10 1.77
C LEU A 707 25.97 20.12 2.71
N ALA A 708 26.14 18.87 2.29
CA ALA A 708 26.92 17.87 3.03
C ALA A 708 28.37 18.32 3.24
N GLY A 709 29.00 18.85 2.19
CA GLY A 709 30.36 19.36 2.23
C GLY A 709 30.53 20.49 3.25
N ILE A 710 29.59 21.43 3.31
CA ILE A 710 29.54 22.52 4.30
C ILE A 710 29.38 21.94 5.72
N LEU A 711 28.43 21.02 5.92
CA LEU A 711 28.22 20.39 7.24
C LEU A 711 29.48 19.66 7.73
N LYS A 712 30.20 18.96 6.86
CA LYS A 712 31.45 18.28 7.19
C LYS A 712 32.58 19.27 7.51
N LYS A 713 32.84 20.21 6.61
CA LYS A 713 34.03 21.08 6.66
C LYS A 713 33.87 22.21 7.66
N ASP A 714 32.72 22.87 7.68
CA ASP A 714 32.50 24.09 8.46
C ASP A 714 31.83 23.81 9.81
N PHE A 715 31.11 22.69 9.94
CA PHE A 715 30.36 22.33 11.14
C PHE A 715 30.78 21.00 11.80
N GLY A 716 31.80 20.32 11.26
CA GLY A 716 32.38 19.10 11.84
C GLY A 716 31.49 17.86 11.81
N ARG A 717 30.43 17.83 10.99
CA ARG A 717 29.47 16.71 10.87
C ARG A 717 30.00 15.63 9.94
N THR A 718 31.03 14.91 10.35
CA THR A 718 31.74 13.92 9.51
C THR A 718 30.91 12.69 9.14
N GLU A 719 29.83 12.41 9.86
CA GLU A 719 28.97 11.24 9.73
C GLU A 719 28.01 11.31 8.53
N VAL A 720 27.85 12.49 7.91
CA VAL A 720 26.96 12.70 6.76
C VAL A 720 27.49 11.89 5.58
N GLY A 721 26.98 10.68 5.38
CA GLY A 721 27.61 9.72 4.48
C GLY A 721 26.85 9.47 3.20
N MET A 722 25.58 9.85 3.13
CA MET A 722 24.70 9.46 2.04
C MET A 722 23.66 10.51 1.65
N ILE A 723 23.22 10.42 0.41
CA ILE A 723 21.98 11.01 -0.10
C ILE A 723 21.12 9.84 -0.57
N GLU A 724 19.93 9.73 -0.04
CA GLU A 724 18.93 8.80 -0.54
C GLU A 724 18.07 9.49 -1.59
N ALA A 725 17.76 8.74 -2.64
CA ALA A 725 16.94 9.19 -3.75
C ALA A 725 15.95 8.09 -4.13
N VAL A 726 14.66 8.38 -4.00
CA VAL A 726 13.56 7.47 -4.40
C VAL A 726 13.62 7.16 -5.89
N GLY A 727 13.26 5.94 -6.25
CA GLY A 727 13.47 5.22 -7.52
C GLY A 727 13.01 5.82 -8.85
N GLY A 728 12.73 7.12 -8.94
CA GLY A 728 12.47 7.82 -10.20
C GLY A 728 11.07 7.59 -10.75
N GLY A 729 10.49 8.59 -11.42
CA GLY A 729 9.17 8.47 -12.04
C GLY A 729 9.25 8.12 -13.53
N LEU A 730 8.40 7.19 -14.00
CA LEU A 730 8.27 6.82 -15.42
C LEU A 730 7.41 7.80 -16.22
N ILE A 731 6.55 8.57 -15.54
CA ILE A 731 5.67 9.54 -16.18
C ILE A 731 6.47 10.79 -16.56
N SER A 732 6.38 11.20 -17.82
CA SER A 732 7.01 12.43 -18.32
C SER A 732 6.02 13.36 -19.03
N GLY A 733 6.43 14.62 -19.19
CA GLY A 733 5.69 15.67 -19.88
C GLY A 733 4.65 16.39 -19.00
N ALA A 734 4.37 17.65 -19.33
CA ALA A 734 3.20 18.36 -18.82
C ALA A 734 1.93 17.72 -19.38
N ILE A 735 0.80 17.85 -18.69
CA ILE A 735 -0.48 17.54 -19.34
C ILE A 735 -0.74 18.69 -20.31
N ASP A 736 -0.71 18.41 -21.61
CA ASP A 736 -1.17 19.37 -22.61
C ASP A 736 -2.70 19.23 -22.74
N PRO A 737 -3.48 20.17 -22.21
CA PRO A 737 -4.94 20.15 -22.28
C PRO A 737 -5.44 20.55 -23.66
N ALA A 738 -4.63 21.28 -24.45
CA ALA A 738 -4.93 21.62 -25.83
C ALA A 738 -4.65 20.44 -26.78
N ALA A 739 -3.89 19.43 -26.32
CA ALA A 739 -3.72 18.17 -27.01
C ALA A 739 -4.92 17.21 -26.84
N ASP A 740 -6.03 17.67 -26.23
CA ASP A 740 -7.31 16.96 -26.30
C ASP A 740 -7.62 16.68 -27.78
N LYS A 741 -7.55 15.40 -28.18
CA LYS A 741 -7.71 14.94 -29.57
C LYS A 741 -9.16 15.07 -30.06
N GLY A 742 -10.01 15.81 -29.34
CA GLY A 742 -11.44 15.98 -29.60
C GLY A 742 -12.29 14.82 -29.08
N ASP A 743 -11.65 13.78 -28.50
CA ASP A 743 -12.32 12.64 -27.87
C ASP A 743 -12.29 12.72 -26.33
N GLY A 744 -11.73 13.79 -25.75
CA GLY A 744 -11.65 14.00 -24.30
C GLY A 744 -10.58 13.15 -23.62
N ARG A 745 -9.69 12.48 -24.37
CA ARG A 745 -8.63 11.65 -23.80
C ARG A 745 -7.35 12.45 -23.57
N ILE A 746 -6.94 12.50 -22.32
CA ILE A 746 -5.60 12.94 -21.93
C ILE A 746 -4.71 11.71 -21.78
N THR A 747 -3.55 11.72 -22.41
CA THR A 747 -2.53 10.70 -22.25
C THR A 747 -1.25 11.27 -21.67
N LYS A 748 -0.50 10.44 -20.92
CA LYS A 748 0.86 10.75 -20.45
C LYS A 748 1.85 9.81 -21.09
N ASN A 749 3.03 10.32 -21.40
CA ASN A 749 4.12 9.49 -21.86
C ASN A 749 4.71 8.70 -20.68
N LEU A 750 4.73 7.38 -20.83
CA LEU A 750 5.46 6.46 -19.99
C LEU A 750 6.79 6.16 -20.64
N ALA A 751 7.88 6.51 -19.96
CA ALA A 751 9.22 6.10 -20.34
C ALA A 751 9.35 4.57 -20.26
N LYS A 752 10.25 4.03 -21.08
CA LYS A 752 10.71 2.65 -20.88
C LYS A 752 11.44 2.58 -19.55
N VAL A 753 11.18 1.50 -18.82
CA VAL A 753 11.85 1.23 -17.54
C VAL A 753 13.36 1.22 -17.71
N ASP A 754 13.87 0.50 -18.72
CA ASP A 754 15.30 0.39 -18.97
C ASP A 754 15.92 1.76 -19.30
N ASP A 755 15.28 2.55 -20.17
CA ASP A 755 15.74 3.91 -20.51
C ASP A 755 15.74 4.83 -19.28
N ALA A 756 14.74 4.71 -18.40
CA ALA A 756 14.65 5.51 -17.18
C ALA A 756 15.73 5.11 -16.16
N VAL A 757 16.00 3.80 -16.01
CA VAL A 757 17.10 3.29 -15.16
C VAL A 757 18.46 3.76 -15.69
N GLU A 758 18.69 3.68 -17.00
CA GLU A 758 19.90 4.23 -17.60
C GLU A 758 20.00 5.75 -17.41
N ALA A 759 18.90 6.48 -17.57
CA ALA A 759 18.86 7.92 -17.37
C ALA A 759 19.24 8.30 -15.92
N ILE A 760 18.75 7.55 -14.92
CA ILE A 760 19.19 7.70 -13.52
C ILE A 760 20.71 7.61 -13.42
N LEU A 761 21.31 6.53 -13.95
CA LEU A 761 22.76 6.32 -13.86
C LEU A 761 23.55 7.38 -14.63
N ARG A 762 23.11 7.76 -15.84
CA ARG A 762 23.73 8.86 -16.62
C ARG A 762 23.67 10.19 -15.89
N ASN A 763 22.56 10.47 -15.20
CA ASN A 763 22.42 11.69 -14.41
C ASN A 763 23.30 11.67 -13.15
N LEU A 764 23.47 10.51 -12.50
CA LEU A 764 24.40 10.34 -11.39
C LEU A 764 25.86 10.48 -11.83
N LEU A 765 26.23 10.02 -13.03
CA LEU A 765 27.57 10.24 -13.60
C LEU A 765 27.93 11.72 -13.70
N LYS A 766 26.95 12.59 -14.01
CA LYS A 766 27.16 14.06 -14.15
C LYS A 766 27.47 14.76 -12.83
N ILE A 767 27.14 14.14 -11.69
CA ILE A 767 27.41 14.67 -10.34
C ILE A 767 28.45 13.83 -9.59
N ARG A 768 29.10 12.88 -10.27
CA ARG A 768 30.11 11.99 -9.67
C ARG A 768 31.18 12.78 -8.91
N GLY A 769 31.73 13.81 -9.54
CA GLY A 769 32.77 14.63 -8.91
C GLY A 769 32.28 15.33 -7.65
N ASP A 770 31.02 15.75 -7.62
CA ASP A 770 30.40 16.37 -6.44
C ASP A 770 30.24 15.35 -5.29
N LEU A 771 29.83 14.11 -5.60
CA LEU A 771 29.74 13.00 -4.64
C LEU A 771 31.11 12.63 -4.06
N GLU A 772 32.13 12.47 -4.91
CA GLU A 772 33.50 12.14 -4.50
C GLU A 772 34.09 13.25 -3.62
N ASN A 773 33.93 14.52 -4.02
CA ASN A 773 34.42 15.67 -3.26
C ASN A 773 33.75 15.83 -1.89
N ALA A 774 32.50 15.38 -1.77
CA ALA A 774 31.73 15.42 -0.54
C ALA A 774 31.86 14.14 0.31
N ASP A 775 32.56 13.09 -0.15
CA ASP A 775 32.59 11.75 0.46
C ASP A 775 31.17 11.21 0.71
N LEU A 776 30.36 11.17 -0.34
CA LEU A 776 28.96 10.71 -0.30
C LEU A 776 28.72 9.50 -1.19
N VAL A 777 27.76 8.68 -0.75
CA VAL A 777 27.11 7.66 -1.59
C VAL A 777 25.67 8.04 -1.87
N VAL A 778 25.13 7.63 -3.01
CA VAL A 778 23.71 7.69 -3.31
C VAL A 778 23.06 6.35 -2.95
N ALA A 779 22.11 6.37 -2.04
CA ALA A 779 21.28 5.22 -1.69
C ALA A 779 19.97 5.29 -2.49
N LEU A 780 19.90 4.58 -3.61
CA LEU A 780 18.66 4.53 -4.40
C LEU A 780 17.61 3.73 -3.63
N GLU A 781 16.47 4.36 -3.41
CA GLU A 781 15.36 3.75 -2.70
C GLU A 781 14.37 3.12 -3.66
N PHE A 782 14.10 1.85 -3.38
CA PHE A 782 13.17 1.00 -4.10
C PHE A 782 11.74 1.39 -3.71
N GLU A 783 10.91 1.81 -4.66
CA GLU A 783 9.55 2.23 -4.39
C GLU A 783 8.55 1.39 -5.21
N PRO A 784 7.71 0.56 -4.56
CA PRO A 784 6.82 -0.35 -5.26
C PRO A 784 5.79 0.42 -6.07
N GLY A 785 5.56 -0.04 -7.30
CA GLY A 785 4.48 0.47 -8.14
C GLY A 785 4.87 0.58 -9.62
N PRO A 786 3.88 0.55 -10.52
CA PRO A 786 4.11 0.46 -11.96
C PRO A 786 4.61 1.76 -12.60
N LEU A 787 4.66 2.86 -11.84
CA LEU A 787 5.04 4.19 -12.33
C LEU A 787 6.42 4.61 -11.84
N TYR A 788 7.12 3.73 -11.12
CA TYR A 788 8.48 3.95 -10.67
C TYR A 788 9.47 3.24 -11.58
N ALA A 789 10.57 3.92 -11.92
CA ALA A 789 11.63 3.31 -12.74
C ALA A 789 12.33 2.20 -11.98
N PHE A 790 12.38 2.33 -10.66
CA PHE A 790 12.94 1.38 -9.72
C PHE A 790 11.87 0.96 -8.70
N GLY A 791 10.97 0.08 -9.15
CA GLY A 791 9.78 -0.31 -8.38
C GLY A 791 9.40 -1.79 -8.40
N ASP A 792 10.22 -2.65 -9.03
CA ASP A 792 10.12 -4.11 -8.86
C ASP A 792 11.49 -4.80 -8.70
N TRP A 793 11.49 -6.04 -8.21
CA TRP A 793 12.73 -6.81 -8.00
C TRP A 793 13.62 -6.89 -9.24
N ASP A 794 13.04 -7.00 -10.42
CA ASP A 794 13.84 -7.19 -11.61
C ASP A 794 14.51 -5.87 -12.04
N THR A 795 13.91 -4.70 -11.78
CA THR A 795 14.56 -3.39 -11.95
C THR A 795 15.72 -3.21 -10.98
N LEU A 796 15.60 -3.72 -9.76
CA LEU A 796 16.69 -3.79 -8.79
C LEU A 796 17.87 -4.62 -9.30
N VAL A 797 17.59 -5.78 -9.90
CA VAL A 797 18.63 -6.62 -10.50
C VAL A 797 19.25 -5.94 -11.71
N LEU A 798 18.46 -5.34 -12.60
CA LEU A 798 18.96 -4.60 -13.77
C LEU A 798 19.93 -3.49 -13.35
N LEU A 799 19.54 -2.66 -12.38
CA LEU A 799 20.35 -1.58 -11.85
C LEU A 799 21.65 -2.10 -11.22
N ALA A 800 21.58 -3.20 -10.47
CA ALA A 800 22.76 -3.84 -9.91
C ALA A 800 23.71 -4.36 -11.00
N ASP A 801 23.19 -5.03 -12.03
CA ASP A 801 23.96 -5.58 -13.13
C ASP A 801 24.64 -4.46 -13.95
N LEU A 802 23.94 -3.35 -14.22
CA LEU A 802 24.51 -2.17 -14.89
C LEU A 802 25.65 -1.52 -14.09
N LEU A 803 25.56 -1.48 -12.76
CA LEU A 803 26.62 -0.97 -11.89
C LEU A 803 27.79 -1.94 -11.70
N GLU A 804 27.58 -3.24 -11.96
CA GLU A 804 28.66 -4.24 -11.96
C GLU A 804 29.44 -4.24 -13.28
N ALA A 805 28.80 -3.86 -14.38
CA ALA A 805 29.47 -3.73 -15.66
C ALA A 805 30.59 -2.67 -15.56
N GLU A 806 31.81 -3.07 -15.92
CA GLU A 806 32.99 -2.17 -16.01
C GLU A 806 32.89 -1.19 -17.20
N GLU A 807 31.74 -1.13 -17.85
CA GLU A 807 31.44 -0.31 -19.02
C GLU A 807 31.09 1.13 -18.58
N GLU A 808 30.05 1.73 -19.18
CA GLU A 808 29.69 3.13 -19.01
C GLU A 808 29.53 3.56 -17.53
N PHE A 809 28.91 2.70 -16.70
CA PHE A 809 28.53 3.03 -15.33
C PHE A 809 29.50 2.52 -14.25
N GLY A 810 30.58 1.82 -14.64
CA GLY A 810 31.64 1.36 -13.73
C GLY A 810 32.17 2.45 -12.78
N PRO A 811 32.34 3.72 -13.20
CA PRO A 811 32.74 4.80 -12.30
C PRO A 811 31.80 5.07 -11.11
N LEU A 812 30.54 4.65 -11.17
CA LEU A 812 29.56 4.80 -10.09
C LEU A 812 29.56 3.63 -9.11
N LYS A 813 30.30 2.55 -9.40
CA LYS A 813 30.27 1.28 -8.66
C LYS A 813 30.43 1.43 -7.15
N ASN A 814 31.28 2.37 -6.70
CA ASN A 814 31.55 2.66 -5.29
C ASN A 814 30.74 3.82 -4.70
N LEU A 815 29.92 4.48 -5.53
CA LEU A 815 29.17 5.68 -5.16
C LEU A 815 27.67 5.43 -5.11
N VAL A 816 27.16 4.37 -5.75
CA VAL A 816 25.72 4.09 -5.83
C VAL A 816 25.40 2.72 -5.23
N GLY A 817 24.49 2.74 -4.26
CA GLY A 817 23.93 1.57 -3.60
C GLY A 817 22.42 1.67 -3.44
N PHE A 818 21.86 0.80 -2.62
CA PHE A 818 20.44 0.68 -2.36
C PHE A 818 20.10 1.03 -0.91
N ASN A 819 19.01 1.77 -0.73
CA ASN A 819 18.31 1.86 0.54
C ASN A 819 17.42 0.62 0.69
N LEU A 820 17.66 -0.18 1.73
CA LEU A 820 16.77 -1.27 2.11
C LEU A 820 15.64 -0.71 2.95
N ASP A 821 14.58 -0.24 2.30
CA ASP A 821 13.32 -0.06 3.01
C ASP A 821 12.66 -1.43 3.24
N ILE A 822 12.65 -1.88 4.49
CA ILE A 822 12.14 -3.18 4.90
C ILE A 822 10.66 -3.33 4.54
N ALA A 823 9.90 -2.25 4.58
CA ALA A 823 8.49 -2.25 4.22
C ALA A 823 8.28 -2.55 2.75
N HIS A 824 8.91 -1.77 1.89
CA HIS A 824 8.84 -1.93 0.45
C HIS A 824 9.30 -3.32 0.01
N TRP A 825 10.44 -3.79 0.53
CA TRP A 825 11.03 -5.05 0.09
C TRP A 825 10.32 -6.26 0.69
N GLY A 826 10.13 -6.26 2.00
CA GLY A 826 9.73 -7.43 2.76
C GLY A 826 8.23 -7.60 2.93
N ILE A 827 7.47 -6.51 2.89
CA ILE A 827 6.04 -6.52 3.24
C ILE A 827 5.19 -6.29 2.00
N ILE A 828 5.48 -5.25 1.22
CA ILE A 828 4.67 -4.89 0.04
C ILE A 828 4.99 -5.81 -1.14
N GLU A 829 6.25 -5.88 -1.57
CA GLU A 829 6.65 -6.76 -2.68
C GLU A 829 6.87 -8.22 -2.26
N ALA A 830 6.88 -8.47 -0.94
CA ALA A 830 7.12 -9.79 -0.35
C ALA A 830 8.36 -10.50 -0.94
N ILE A 831 9.44 -9.75 -1.19
CA ILE A 831 10.71 -10.29 -1.73
C ILE A 831 11.27 -11.28 -0.72
N PRO A 832 11.47 -12.56 -1.07
CA PRO A 832 12.08 -13.51 -0.15
C PRO A 832 13.54 -13.14 0.12
N LEU A 833 13.96 -13.19 1.39
CA LEU A 833 15.36 -12.94 1.79
C LEU A 833 16.37 -13.80 1.01
N SER A 834 16.00 -15.05 0.68
CA SER A 834 16.86 -15.94 -0.12
C SER A 834 17.17 -15.33 -1.49
N ARG A 835 16.20 -14.67 -2.11
CA ARG A 835 16.36 -14.01 -3.42
C ARG A 835 17.40 -12.90 -3.37
N VAL A 836 17.48 -12.17 -2.25
CA VAL A 836 18.50 -11.14 -2.01
C VAL A 836 19.89 -11.75 -1.92
N PHE A 837 20.05 -12.84 -1.17
CA PHE A 837 21.33 -13.55 -1.05
C PHE A 837 21.79 -14.22 -2.36
N GLU A 838 20.85 -14.69 -3.17
CA GLU A 838 21.12 -15.29 -4.49
C GLU A 838 21.63 -14.28 -5.53
N LYS A 839 21.47 -12.97 -5.27
CA LYS A 839 21.99 -11.88 -6.10
C LYS A 839 23.02 -11.04 -5.35
N PRO A 840 24.31 -11.46 -5.32
CA PRO A 840 25.37 -10.73 -4.61
C PRO A 840 25.51 -9.26 -5.02
N GLY A 841 25.29 -8.92 -6.30
CA GLY A 841 25.30 -7.53 -6.76
C GLY A 841 24.24 -6.67 -6.08
N VAL A 842 23.09 -7.24 -5.73
CA VAL A 842 22.05 -6.57 -4.94
C VAL A 842 22.45 -6.49 -3.48
N PHE A 843 22.75 -7.63 -2.86
CA PHE A 843 23.11 -7.69 -1.44
C PHE A 843 24.30 -6.79 -1.08
N ASN A 844 25.37 -6.83 -1.86
CA ASN A 844 26.58 -6.04 -1.63
C ASN A 844 26.35 -4.53 -1.85
N ARG A 845 25.27 -4.13 -2.50
CA ARG A 845 24.93 -2.72 -2.72
C ARG A 845 23.99 -2.15 -1.68
N ILE A 846 23.49 -2.93 -0.72
CA ILE A 846 22.71 -2.37 0.39
C ILE A 846 23.64 -1.49 1.25
N VAL A 847 23.38 -0.18 1.27
CA VAL A 847 24.23 0.84 1.94
C VAL A 847 23.52 1.53 3.09
N HIS A 848 22.20 1.53 3.07
CA HIS A 848 21.35 2.14 4.07
C HIS A 848 20.09 1.31 4.26
N ALA A 849 19.34 1.55 5.33
CA ALA A 849 18.08 0.87 5.56
C ALA A 849 17.07 1.77 6.27
N HIS A 850 15.84 1.69 5.81
CA HIS A 850 14.69 2.29 6.47
C HIS A 850 13.80 1.22 7.10
N ILE A 851 13.08 1.64 8.13
CA ILE A 851 12.10 0.82 8.80
C ILE A 851 10.87 1.65 9.13
N SER A 852 9.74 1.18 8.63
CA SER A 852 8.42 1.79 8.80
C SER A 852 7.40 0.66 8.97
N ASP A 853 6.34 0.91 9.74
CA ASP A 853 5.29 -0.10 9.90
C ASP A 853 4.33 -0.09 8.72
N HIS A 854 3.84 -1.27 8.36
CA HIS A 854 3.23 -1.48 7.05
C HIS A 854 2.11 -2.52 7.05
N HIS A 855 1.18 -2.33 6.09
CA HIS A 855 0.17 -3.33 5.75
C HIS A 855 0.59 -4.04 4.46
N PRO A 856 0.42 -5.38 4.32
CA PRO A 856 0.77 -6.09 3.07
C PRO A 856 0.12 -5.51 1.81
N GLY A 857 -1.07 -4.91 1.97
CA GLY A 857 -1.82 -4.32 0.85
C GLY A 857 -1.62 -2.81 0.64
N ALA A 858 -0.79 -2.11 1.44
CA ALA A 858 -0.61 -0.66 1.29
C ALA A 858 0.56 -0.06 2.12
N HIS A 859 1.16 0.99 1.54
CA HIS A 859 2.23 1.80 2.16
C HIS A 859 1.66 2.94 3.02
N PHE A 860 1.92 2.93 4.33
CA PHE A 860 1.39 3.95 5.25
C PHE A 860 2.31 4.18 6.45
N ALA A 861 3.28 5.07 6.29
CA ALA A 861 4.39 5.25 7.22
C ALA A 861 4.07 6.04 8.51
N ASP A 862 2.81 6.34 8.87
CA ASP A 862 2.47 7.15 10.07
C ASP A 862 2.11 6.30 11.32
N CYS A 863 2.51 5.04 11.37
CA CYS A 863 2.16 4.12 12.46
C CYS A 863 3.38 3.77 13.33
N ALA A 864 3.11 3.41 14.60
CA ALA A 864 4.16 2.92 15.47
C ALA A 864 4.66 1.56 14.94
N LEU A 865 5.97 1.30 14.96
CA LEU A 865 6.53 0.02 14.49
C LEU A 865 5.79 -1.19 15.08
N GLY A 866 5.34 -2.13 14.25
CA GLY A 866 4.64 -3.33 14.69
C GLY A 866 3.18 -3.16 15.13
N SER A 867 2.60 -1.97 15.07
CA SER A 867 1.17 -1.73 15.37
C SER A 867 0.22 -2.33 14.32
N VAL A 868 0.57 -2.23 13.04
CA VAL A 868 -0.16 -2.72 11.87
C VAL A 868 0.30 -4.11 11.48
N SER A 869 1.61 -4.29 11.25
CA SER A 869 2.16 -5.59 10.82
C SER A 869 2.03 -6.68 11.89
N ARG A 870 1.95 -6.29 13.17
CA ARG A 870 1.86 -7.15 14.37
C ARG A 870 2.97 -8.18 14.55
N ASN A 871 3.91 -8.28 13.60
CA ASN A 871 4.94 -9.31 13.57
C ASN A 871 6.33 -8.67 13.44
N LEU A 872 6.94 -8.40 14.60
CA LEU A 872 8.29 -7.84 14.67
C LEU A 872 9.39 -8.77 14.13
N ASP A 873 9.13 -10.08 14.00
CA ASP A 873 10.12 -11.01 13.50
C ASP A 873 10.45 -10.77 12.03
N VAL A 874 9.51 -10.24 11.23
CA VAL A 874 9.79 -9.83 9.85
C VAL A 874 10.87 -8.76 9.83
N PHE A 875 10.72 -7.69 10.63
CA PHE A 875 11.73 -6.65 10.74
C PHE A 875 13.07 -7.21 11.21
N ARG A 876 13.09 -8.07 12.24
CA ARG A 876 14.33 -8.70 12.72
C ARG A 876 15.07 -9.48 11.65
N LYS A 877 14.36 -10.22 10.78
CA LYS A 877 15.01 -10.99 9.70
C LYS A 877 15.70 -10.07 8.68
N TRP A 878 15.07 -8.96 8.31
CA TRP A 878 15.67 -7.97 7.42
C TRP A 878 16.79 -7.16 8.07
N LEU A 879 16.64 -6.77 9.34
CA LEU A 879 17.71 -6.12 10.11
C LEU A 879 18.95 -7.02 10.25
N ASN A 880 18.76 -8.34 10.40
CA ASN A 880 19.87 -9.30 10.39
C ASN A 880 20.60 -9.28 9.05
N LEU A 881 19.88 -9.28 7.93
CA LEU A 881 20.47 -9.18 6.60
C LEU A 881 21.30 -7.89 6.47
N TYR A 882 20.75 -6.75 6.89
CA TYR A 882 21.46 -5.47 6.87
C TYR A 882 22.69 -5.46 7.78
N ALA A 883 22.59 -6.04 8.97
CA ALA A 883 23.70 -6.17 9.92
C ALA A 883 24.84 -7.03 9.36
N VAL A 884 24.52 -8.14 8.68
CA VAL A 884 25.53 -8.97 8.00
C VAL A 884 26.22 -8.16 6.91
N ARG A 885 25.47 -7.40 6.10
CA ARG A 885 26.04 -6.53 5.07
C ARG A 885 26.94 -5.44 5.67
N HIS A 886 26.54 -4.83 6.77
CA HIS A 886 27.34 -3.81 7.46
C HIS A 886 28.64 -4.40 8.05
N ALA A 887 28.57 -5.58 8.64
CA ALA A 887 29.71 -6.26 9.28
C ALA A 887 30.73 -6.82 8.28
N ALA A 888 30.35 -7.03 7.02
CA ALA A 888 31.22 -7.54 5.96
C ALA A 888 31.37 -6.51 4.83
N PRO A 889 32.19 -5.45 5.01
CA PRO A 889 32.56 -4.56 3.91
C PRO A 889 33.17 -5.37 2.76
N VAL A 890 32.68 -5.14 1.54
CA VAL A 890 33.19 -5.76 0.34
C VAL A 890 33.99 -4.70 -0.42
N GLU A 891 35.25 -5.01 -0.73
CA GLU A 891 36.09 -4.13 -1.53
C GLU A 891 35.45 -3.91 -2.91
N GLY A 892 35.45 -2.67 -3.41
CA GLY A 892 34.81 -2.33 -4.67
C GLY A 892 33.29 -2.15 -4.58
N TYR A 893 32.73 -2.00 -3.37
CA TYR A 893 31.34 -1.61 -3.15
C TYR A 893 31.22 -0.35 -2.29
N PRO A 894 30.10 0.39 -2.37
CA PRO A 894 29.92 1.59 -1.58
C PRO A 894 29.89 1.29 -0.07
N ARG A 895 30.30 2.30 0.72
CA ARG A 895 30.30 2.23 2.19
C ARG A 895 28.87 2.10 2.71
N CYS A 896 28.65 1.13 3.60
CA CYS A 896 27.40 0.99 4.33
C CYS A 896 27.41 1.94 5.55
N SER A 897 26.33 2.72 5.71
CA SER A 897 26.15 3.65 6.83
C SER A 897 26.07 2.93 8.19
N GLY A 898 25.56 1.70 8.19
CA GLY A 898 25.24 0.94 9.39
C GLY A 898 24.08 1.55 10.20
N ALA A 899 23.41 2.56 9.65
CA ALA A 899 22.28 3.21 10.27
C ALA A 899 20.97 2.59 9.77
N VAL A 900 20.00 2.44 10.67
CA VAL A 900 18.63 2.06 10.34
C VAL A 900 17.74 3.20 10.77
N SER A 901 17.15 3.87 9.80
CA SER A 901 16.30 5.03 10.05
C SER A 901 14.85 4.63 10.16
N ILE A 902 14.24 5.01 11.27
CA ILE A 902 12.80 4.97 11.42
C ILE A 902 12.22 5.99 10.44
N GLU A 903 11.51 5.49 9.45
CA GLU A 903 10.70 6.30 8.58
C GLU A 903 9.30 6.38 9.19
N ILE A 904 9.03 7.49 9.87
CA ILE A 904 7.65 7.85 10.16
C ILE A 904 7.39 9.16 9.43
N GLU A 905 6.62 9.09 8.37
CA GLU A 905 6.29 10.24 7.56
C GLU A 905 5.43 11.25 8.36
N ALA A 906 5.63 12.56 8.17
CA ALA A 906 4.87 13.66 8.79
C ALA A 906 4.49 13.55 10.30
N CYS A 907 5.19 12.75 11.10
CA CYS A 907 4.73 12.35 12.42
C CYS A 907 4.84 13.49 13.43
N ARG A 908 3.68 14.01 13.82
CA ARG A 908 3.56 15.01 14.90
C ARG A 908 3.19 14.41 16.23
N ASP A 909 2.83 13.13 16.24
CA ASP A 909 2.49 12.43 17.46
C ASP A 909 3.77 11.92 18.13
N SER A 910 4.12 12.54 19.26
CA SER A 910 5.27 12.12 20.04
C SER A 910 5.12 10.69 20.56
N GLU A 911 3.90 10.20 20.81
CA GLU A 911 3.68 8.84 21.32
C GLU A 911 4.01 7.79 20.25
N ILE A 912 3.53 7.97 19.02
CA ILE A 912 3.85 7.10 17.89
C ILE A 912 5.36 7.06 17.66
N ARG A 913 5.99 8.24 17.64
CA ARG A 913 7.44 8.39 17.50
C ARG A 913 8.19 7.67 18.63
N ASP A 914 7.87 7.99 19.88
CA ASP A 914 8.58 7.46 21.04
C ASP A 914 8.41 5.95 21.14
N ARG A 915 7.23 5.43 20.77
CA ARG A 915 6.95 4.00 20.71
C ARG A 915 7.75 3.32 19.60
N SER A 916 7.84 3.89 18.41
CA SER A 916 8.70 3.35 17.33
C SER A 916 10.17 3.34 17.72
N ILE A 917 10.66 4.40 18.38
CA ILE A 917 12.03 4.47 18.89
C ILE A 917 12.26 3.36 19.93
N GLU A 918 11.35 3.19 20.88
CA GLU A 918 11.42 2.14 21.89
C GLU A 918 11.46 0.75 21.24
N ILE A 919 10.59 0.48 20.28
CA ILE A 919 10.51 -0.81 19.59
C ILE A 919 11.78 -1.08 18.78
N LEU A 920 12.29 -0.11 18.03
CA LEU A 920 13.56 -0.28 17.33
C LEU A 920 14.69 -0.53 18.33
N TRP A 921 14.82 0.32 19.34
CA TRP A 921 15.94 0.29 20.28
C TRP A 921 15.95 -0.98 21.16
N SER A 922 14.84 -1.25 21.84
CA SER A 922 14.70 -2.36 22.78
C SER A 922 14.36 -3.66 22.09
N ASP A 923 13.28 -3.67 21.32
CA ASP A 923 12.67 -4.93 20.90
C ASP A 923 13.35 -5.51 19.65
N LEU A 924 13.82 -4.66 18.74
CA LEU A 924 14.50 -5.08 17.51
C LEU A 924 16.03 -5.14 17.67
N LEU A 925 16.65 -4.10 18.24
CA LEU A 925 18.11 -4.04 18.42
C LEU A 925 18.61 -4.65 19.74
N GLY A 926 17.71 -4.99 20.67
CA GLY A 926 18.05 -5.67 21.92
C GLY A 926 18.79 -4.81 22.95
N ARG A 927 18.71 -3.48 22.84
CA ARG A 927 19.43 -2.55 23.73
C ARG A 927 18.59 -2.19 24.96
N PRO A 928 19.19 -1.98 26.14
CA PRO A 928 18.44 -1.56 27.32
C PRO A 928 17.79 -0.19 27.11
N ILE A 929 16.50 -0.06 27.43
CA ILE A 929 15.74 1.20 27.24
C ILE A 929 16.30 2.36 28.07
N GLU A 930 16.99 2.06 29.18
CA GLU A 930 17.64 3.04 30.05
C GLU A 930 18.77 3.79 29.33
N THR A 931 19.39 3.16 28.33
CA THR A 931 20.44 3.80 27.50
C THR A 931 19.88 4.80 26.51
N LEU A 932 18.56 4.85 26.34
CA LEU A 932 17.85 5.84 25.52
C LEU A 932 17.66 7.19 26.26
N ARG A 933 17.61 7.20 27.61
CA ARG A 933 17.13 8.34 28.41
C ARG A 933 18.21 9.40 28.74
N GLY A 934 19.20 9.57 27.87
CA GLY A 934 20.22 10.63 27.94
C GLY A 934 19.91 11.77 26.98
#